data_AF-A0A4S9LL94-F1
#
_entry.id   AF-A0A4S9LL94-F1
#
_cell.length_a   1.000
_cell.length_b   1.000
_cell.length_c   1.000
_cell.angle_alpha   90.00
_cell.angle_beta   90.00
_cell.angle_gamma   90.00
#
_symmetry.space_group_name_H-M   'P 1'
#
loop_
_entity.id
_entity.type
_entity.pdbx_description
1 polymer ?
#
loop_
_entity_poly.entity_id
_entity_poly.type
_entity_poly.pdbx_seq_one_letter_code
_entity_poly.pdbx_strand_id
1 'polypeptide(L)'
;MSTGNGYLDYKRDTTCFLHWLGSTYNQVISSASTDPQIPLNGLKSSGKFTLKDITDMVEHVSQAPEQETPSMIFRLLRWSIKGRKAAHARHVRKVAERPDQETEKSNTSHKNFIDCLESAFESLGGLEWQIQHEKEANKPYTKVDVEEFHNKFAALQGSQSGSGSSSGNASSTSSPIIESFGALSLGDFRIVEDDNELELDYSMAADSMFEEWKCLRAYVQDLWHQVAYRNLNSAIAATMSEIAIKMVKKTELNIFVDFPNGYNAFEKVMNKFAENEENAHEVSSANLQTDSTADSSDANAPDDIAKEMMSGYTYADFLDFFKDFQKNQNGRPSKKMAKRLETWNFHLDLRVANDAERIEWRRLYTMIWFYDLVNVYVYTVLNSNLQADNQKAYREQDWIDKTPHEDNKDLSRLFGCEEFACFVTTLAMSKPAYHGDTSSELSRRIDPHRVFQLQSIVDSFMVSRGWSLGPEGHIVSSIVSTVQFSSDLGRLLGIFTRGAEWLSRALMVPAFSSAPSCNQDAFDRIFAIMEAWMGNSERVFDSAAASQFAPSKNGLWDYSPFLCGAGLAEGLELVYRMSMLLWDEIPHPTLVIHLHNMCVKKGYLKQPLDLLQALENTFTAAFYKPAIVPDQDFHRQFPQLLAMGRRESLQPIPVDQNTNLLSFLSLEHNTRFKKLSNSMYHRESKYAPEPKTTKTNNSDQDQPLTLQILQSGVEEDFIDPDRLSNRNYLSITLACMMVLHDLNDYLGNAENGNPMRGRTHDWVELTEWILQEEEGWEGCLEAVARALENSKQLVVEKQSYW
;
A
#
# COMPACT_ATOMS: atom_id res chain seq x y z
N MET A 1 7.39 -1.53 13.56
CA MET A 1 6.69 -2.83 13.42
C MET A 1 7.71 -3.85 12.95
N SER A 2 7.78 -5.02 13.59
CA SER A 2 8.49 -6.18 13.01
C SER A 2 7.53 -6.81 12.00
N THR A 3 7.90 -6.83 10.72
CA THR A 3 7.09 -7.36 9.61
C THR A 3 7.42 -8.83 9.32
N GLY A 4 7.95 -9.56 10.30
CA GLY A 4 8.27 -10.98 10.17
C GLY A 4 7.02 -11.82 10.40
N ASN A 5 6.52 -12.46 9.34
CA ASN A 5 5.50 -13.49 9.47
C ASN A 5 6.21 -14.81 9.79
N GLY A 6 5.97 -15.37 10.97
CA GLY A 6 6.73 -16.51 11.50
C GLY A 6 6.71 -17.74 10.60
N TYR A 7 5.59 -18.01 9.92
CA TYR A 7 5.48 -19.08 8.93
C TYR A 7 6.32 -18.79 7.68
N LEU A 8 6.24 -17.58 7.12
CA LEU A 8 7.03 -17.21 5.93
C LEU A 8 8.53 -17.17 6.23
N ASP A 9 8.93 -16.72 7.41
CA ASP A 9 10.32 -16.78 7.88
C ASP A 9 10.78 -18.24 7.97
N TYR A 10 9.98 -19.11 8.61
CA TYR A 10 10.24 -20.55 8.66
C TYR A 10 10.42 -21.20 7.27
N LYS A 11 9.52 -20.92 6.31
CA LYS A 11 9.63 -21.48 4.95
C LYS A 11 10.87 -20.94 4.24
N ARG A 12 11.12 -19.63 4.28
CA ARG A 12 12.35 -19.02 3.72
C ARG A 12 13.59 -19.71 4.27
N ASP A 13 13.68 -19.85 5.58
CA ASP A 13 14.90 -20.35 6.24
C ASP A 13 15.16 -21.81 5.87
N THR A 14 14.10 -22.62 5.86
CA THR A 14 14.14 -24.03 5.43
C THR A 14 14.52 -24.16 3.96
N THR A 15 13.92 -23.37 3.09
CA THR A 15 14.20 -23.36 1.65
C THR A 15 15.65 -22.93 1.35
N CYS A 16 16.16 -21.90 2.03
CA CYS A 16 17.57 -21.49 1.90
C CYS A 16 18.53 -22.59 2.36
N PHE A 17 18.20 -23.29 3.46
CA PHE A 17 18.96 -24.45 3.91
C PHE A 17 18.98 -25.58 2.87
N LEU A 18 17.83 -25.95 2.31
CA LEU A 18 17.72 -27.03 1.32
C LEU A 18 18.47 -26.71 0.02
N HIS A 19 18.38 -25.46 -0.45
CA HIS A 19 19.14 -25.01 -1.61
C HIS A 19 20.65 -25.14 -1.39
N TRP A 20 21.14 -24.70 -0.23
CA TRP A 20 22.54 -24.84 0.15
C TRP A 20 22.95 -26.31 0.24
N LEU A 21 22.17 -27.13 0.95
CA LEU A 21 22.47 -28.54 1.20
C LEU A 21 22.55 -29.32 -0.10
N GLY A 22 21.56 -29.17 -1.00
CA GLY A 22 21.54 -29.88 -2.27
C GLY A 22 22.65 -29.41 -3.22
N SER A 23 22.94 -28.10 -3.26
CA SER A 23 24.06 -27.57 -4.05
C SER A 23 25.40 -28.12 -3.57
N THR A 24 25.61 -28.12 -2.26
CA THR A 24 26.84 -28.59 -1.61
C THR A 24 27.00 -30.10 -1.78
N TYR A 25 25.93 -30.87 -1.58
CA TYR A 25 25.93 -32.30 -1.82
C TYR A 25 26.32 -32.64 -3.26
N ASN A 26 25.72 -31.98 -4.25
CA ASN A 26 26.05 -32.18 -5.66
C ASN A 26 27.52 -31.84 -5.95
N GLN A 27 28.08 -30.81 -5.30
CA GLN A 27 29.51 -30.48 -5.40
C GLN A 27 30.38 -31.60 -4.82
N VAL A 28 30.09 -32.05 -3.59
CA VAL A 28 30.84 -33.13 -2.90
C VAL A 28 30.86 -34.41 -3.74
N ILE A 29 29.71 -34.83 -4.24
CA ILE A 29 29.58 -36.02 -5.11
C ILE A 29 30.36 -35.86 -6.41
N SER A 30 30.37 -34.66 -7.00
CA SER A 30 31.11 -34.38 -8.23
C SER A 30 32.61 -34.37 -8.01
N SER A 31 33.09 -33.78 -6.90
CA SER A 31 34.51 -33.75 -6.53
C SER A 31 35.06 -35.12 -6.14
N ALA A 32 34.21 -36.04 -5.66
CA ALA A 32 34.60 -37.39 -5.32
C ALA A 32 34.77 -38.31 -6.55
N SER A 33 34.31 -37.89 -7.74
CA SER A 33 34.44 -38.68 -8.96
C SER A 33 35.75 -38.38 -9.70
N THR A 34 36.58 -39.41 -9.86
CA THR A 34 37.82 -39.35 -10.63
C THR A 34 37.66 -39.70 -12.12
N ASP A 35 36.45 -40.03 -12.60
CA ASP A 35 36.21 -40.46 -13.99
C ASP A 35 35.01 -39.72 -14.63
N PRO A 36 35.25 -38.87 -15.66
CA PRO A 36 34.20 -38.07 -16.30
C PRO A 36 33.24 -38.87 -17.21
N GLN A 37 33.44 -40.19 -17.40
CA GLN A 37 32.59 -41.02 -18.27
C GLN A 37 31.62 -41.95 -17.53
N ILE A 38 31.65 -42.01 -16.19
CA ILE A 38 30.72 -42.83 -15.40
C ILE A 38 29.53 -41.95 -14.96
N PRO A 39 28.27 -42.38 -15.15
CA PRO A 39 27.13 -41.64 -14.64
C PRO A 39 27.25 -41.47 -13.12
N LEU A 40 27.33 -40.22 -12.66
CA LEU A 40 27.26 -39.86 -11.24
C LEU A 40 25.88 -40.23 -10.69
N ASN A 41 25.75 -41.47 -10.20
CA ASN A 41 24.55 -41.94 -9.54
C ASN A 41 24.38 -41.19 -8.21
N GLY A 42 23.22 -40.58 -7.99
CA GLY A 42 22.85 -39.93 -6.73
C GLY A 42 22.76 -38.40 -6.78
N LEU A 43 23.22 -37.74 -7.85
CA LEU A 43 23.05 -36.29 -8.02
C LEU A 43 21.57 -35.90 -7.91
N LYS A 44 21.31 -34.83 -7.16
CA LYS A 44 19.96 -34.27 -7.03
C LYS A 44 19.69 -33.35 -8.21
N SER A 45 18.61 -33.64 -8.92
CA SER A 45 18.14 -32.87 -10.08
C SER A 45 16.88 -32.05 -9.80
N SER A 46 16.22 -32.27 -8.67
CA SER A 46 15.01 -31.57 -8.25
C SER A 46 15.23 -30.89 -6.90
N GLY A 47 14.49 -29.81 -6.64
CA GLY A 47 14.47 -29.13 -5.33
C GLY A 47 13.54 -29.81 -4.30
N LYS A 48 12.97 -30.98 -4.61
CA LYS A 48 12.00 -31.65 -3.74
C LYS A 48 12.67 -32.80 -2.99
N PHE A 49 12.71 -32.72 -1.67
CA PHE A 49 13.45 -33.67 -0.83
C PHE A 49 12.56 -34.35 0.20
N THR A 50 12.77 -35.64 0.44
CA THR A 50 12.19 -36.34 1.61
C THR A 50 13.09 -36.17 2.84
N LEU A 51 12.58 -36.44 4.04
CA LEU A 51 13.42 -36.45 5.27
C LEU A 51 14.61 -37.41 5.15
N LYS A 52 14.43 -38.52 4.43
CA LYS A 52 15.51 -39.45 4.12
C LYS A 52 16.57 -38.82 3.22
N ASP A 53 16.15 -38.13 2.14
CA ASP A 53 17.09 -37.42 1.27
C ASP A 53 17.93 -36.39 2.04
N ILE A 54 17.31 -35.65 2.97
CA ILE A 54 18.02 -34.67 3.81
C ILE A 54 19.08 -35.36 4.66
N THR A 55 18.71 -36.44 5.34
CA THR A 55 19.61 -37.20 6.21
C THR A 55 20.80 -37.74 5.40
N ASP A 56 20.53 -38.36 4.24
CA ASP A 56 21.55 -38.89 3.33
C ASP A 56 22.48 -37.77 2.83
N MET A 57 21.95 -36.60 2.47
CA MET A 57 22.75 -35.45 2.00
C MET A 57 23.64 -34.89 3.11
N VAL A 58 23.11 -34.73 4.33
CA VAL A 58 23.88 -34.21 5.46
C VAL A 58 25.02 -35.15 5.85
N GLU A 59 24.80 -36.47 5.83
CA GLU A 59 25.85 -37.45 6.13
C GLU A 59 27.02 -37.31 5.16
N HIS A 60 26.75 -37.16 3.86
CA HIS A 60 27.81 -36.99 2.86
C HIS A 60 28.54 -35.65 2.99
N VAL A 61 27.80 -34.55 3.23
CA VAL A 61 28.38 -33.22 3.37
C VAL A 61 29.25 -33.11 4.64
N SER A 62 28.79 -33.68 5.76
CA SER A 62 29.54 -33.66 7.03
C SER A 62 30.85 -34.46 7.00
N GLN A 63 30.93 -35.48 6.15
CA GLN A 63 32.14 -36.30 5.99
C GLN A 63 33.13 -35.72 4.97
N ALA A 64 32.77 -34.64 4.24
CA ALA A 64 33.63 -34.01 3.24
C ALA A 64 34.69 -33.11 3.91
N PRO A 65 36.00 -33.43 3.82
CA PRO A 65 37.05 -32.73 4.58
C PRO A 65 37.25 -31.25 4.19
N GLU A 66 36.81 -30.87 2.99
CA GLU A 66 37.06 -29.54 2.40
C GLU A 66 35.87 -28.59 2.54
N GLN A 67 34.73 -29.04 3.08
CA GLN A 67 33.51 -28.25 3.11
C GLN A 67 33.19 -27.74 4.51
N GLU A 68 33.41 -26.45 4.75
CA GLU A 68 33.01 -25.80 6.00
C GLU A 68 31.57 -25.28 5.92
N THR A 69 30.74 -25.65 6.90
CA THR A 69 29.35 -25.18 6.98
C THR A 69 29.31 -23.69 7.35
N PRO A 70 28.71 -22.82 6.52
CA PRO A 70 28.63 -21.40 6.83
C PRO A 70 27.82 -21.11 8.10
N SER A 71 28.27 -20.14 8.93
CA SER A 71 27.58 -19.66 10.14
C SER A 71 26.08 -19.40 9.92
N MET A 72 25.71 -18.83 8.77
CA MET A 72 24.31 -18.57 8.43
C MET A 72 23.45 -19.83 8.37
N ILE A 73 23.97 -20.97 7.93
CA ILE A 73 23.22 -22.23 7.85
C ILE A 73 22.81 -22.71 9.24
N PHE A 74 23.72 -22.63 10.21
CA PHE A 74 23.40 -22.95 11.60
C PHE A 74 22.32 -22.03 12.17
N ARG A 75 22.35 -20.74 11.81
CA ARG A 75 21.30 -19.79 12.18
C ARG A 75 19.96 -20.18 11.54
N LEU A 76 19.90 -20.40 10.23
CA LEU A 76 18.68 -20.81 9.52
C LEU A 76 18.05 -22.07 10.15
N LEU A 77 18.84 -23.13 10.34
CA LEU A 77 18.39 -24.37 10.96
C LEU A 77 17.85 -24.15 12.38
N ARG A 78 18.55 -23.38 13.21
CA ARG A 78 18.12 -23.11 14.60
C ARG A 78 16.76 -22.40 14.64
N TRP A 79 16.54 -21.43 13.76
CA TRP A 79 15.27 -20.71 13.71
C TRP A 79 14.14 -21.59 13.14
N SER A 80 14.41 -22.41 12.11
CA SER A 80 13.45 -23.40 11.61
C SER A 80 13.06 -24.43 12.68
N ILE A 81 14.03 -25.00 13.40
CA ILE A 81 13.81 -25.95 14.51
C ILE A 81 12.98 -25.29 15.61
N LYS A 82 13.32 -24.05 15.99
CA LYS A 82 12.58 -23.31 17.02
C LYS A 82 11.11 -23.09 16.61
N GLY A 83 10.86 -22.67 15.37
CA GLY A 83 9.51 -22.48 14.85
C GLY A 83 8.69 -23.77 14.86
N ARG A 84 9.26 -24.87 14.37
CA ARG A 84 8.63 -26.20 14.35
C ARG A 84 8.39 -26.76 15.75
N LYS A 85 9.34 -26.62 16.68
CA LYS A 85 9.17 -27.04 18.09
C LYS A 85 8.03 -26.30 18.78
N ALA A 86 7.91 -25.00 18.54
CA ALA A 86 6.80 -24.22 19.08
C ALA A 86 5.46 -24.73 18.56
N ALA A 87 5.34 -25.03 17.27
CA ALA A 87 4.13 -25.57 16.67
C ALA A 87 3.80 -27.00 17.16
N HIS A 88 4.81 -27.87 17.25
CA HIS A 88 4.66 -29.23 17.78
C HIS A 88 4.23 -29.23 19.24
N ALA A 89 4.82 -28.38 20.07
CA ALA A 89 4.44 -28.25 21.47
C ALA A 89 2.97 -27.84 21.63
N ARG A 90 2.44 -26.98 20.75
CA ARG A 90 1.01 -26.63 20.72
C ARG A 90 0.14 -27.84 20.37
N HIS A 91 0.52 -28.62 19.35
CA HIS A 91 -0.25 -29.77 18.90
C HIS A 91 -0.24 -30.96 19.89
N VAL A 92 0.85 -31.13 20.64
CA VAL A 92 0.93 -32.13 21.72
C VAL A 92 -0.02 -31.80 22.88
N ARG A 93 -0.18 -30.51 23.23
CA ARG A 93 -1.16 -30.10 24.26
C ARG A 93 -2.59 -30.44 23.85
N LYS A 94 -2.95 -30.17 22.59
CA LYS A 94 -4.28 -30.49 22.02
C LYS A 94 -4.68 -31.97 22.18
N VAL A 95 -3.75 -32.90 21.94
CA VAL A 95 -4.00 -34.35 22.12
C VAL A 95 -4.17 -34.73 23.58
N ALA A 96 -3.45 -34.07 24.49
CA ALA A 96 -3.56 -34.34 25.92
C ALA A 96 -4.93 -33.97 26.48
N GLU A 97 -5.57 -32.94 25.92
CA GLU A 97 -6.90 -32.46 26.31
C GLU A 97 -8.02 -33.23 25.61
N ARG A 98 -7.83 -33.60 24.33
CA ARG A 98 -8.77 -34.42 23.54
C ARG A 98 -8.02 -35.52 22.78
N PRO A 99 -7.99 -36.75 23.32
CA PRO A 99 -7.29 -37.85 22.66
C PRO A 99 -7.93 -38.18 21.32
N ASP A 100 -7.14 -38.03 20.25
CA ASP A 100 -7.51 -38.39 18.89
C ASP A 100 -6.36 -39.15 18.21
N GLN A 101 -6.67 -40.31 17.64
CA GLN A 101 -5.69 -41.24 17.11
C GLN A 101 -5.03 -40.73 15.82
N GLU A 102 -5.71 -39.87 15.07
CA GLU A 102 -5.18 -39.22 13.87
C GLU A 102 -4.20 -38.10 14.26
N THR A 103 -4.57 -37.30 15.25
CA THR A 103 -3.72 -36.25 15.83
C THR A 103 -2.45 -36.83 16.53
N GLU A 104 -2.53 -38.01 17.16
CA GLU A 104 -1.34 -38.72 17.70
C GLU A 104 -0.34 -39.16 16.61
N LYS A 105 -0.85 -39.65 15.47
CA LYS A 105 -0.01 -40.01 14.32
C LYS A 105 0.63 -38.77 13.71
N SER A 106 -0.12 -37.68 13.57
CA SER A 106 0.38 -36.37 13.13
C SER A 106 1.51 -35.87 14.05
N ASN A 107 1.32 -35.94 15.39
CA ASN A 107 2.36 -35.58 16.36
C ASN A 107 3.65 -36.41 16.25
N THR A 108 3.52 -37.68 15.87
CA THR A 108 4.67 -38.55 15.61
C THR A 108 5.40 -38.13 14.34
N SER A 109 4.67 -37.80 13.27
CA SER A 109 5.26 -37.29 12.02
C SER A 109 6.02 -35.98 12.26
N HIS A 110 5.41 -35.03 12.97
CA HIS A 110 6.05 -33.75 13.33
C HIS A 110 7.32 -33.92 14.16
N LYS A 111 7.30 -34.86 15.12
CA LYS A 111 8.47 -35.16 15.91
C LYS A 111 9.60 -35.70 15.03
N ASN A 112 9.29 -36.62 14.10
CA ASN A 112 10.29 -37.14 13.17
C ASN A 112 10.90 -36.04 12.29
N PHE A 113 10.09 -35.06 11.85
CA PHE A 113 10.56 -33.91 11.10
C PHE A 113 11.52 -33.03 11.92
N ILE A 114 11.14 -32.71 13.17
CA ILE A 114 12.00 -31.94 14.08
C ILE A 114 13.30 -32.69 14.34
N ASP A 115 13.22 -33.98 14.70
CA ASP A 115 14.36 -34.82 15.01
C ASP A 115 15.32 -34.91 13.79
N CYS A 116 14.79 -34.90 12.56
CA CYS A 116 15.59 -34.83 11.33
C CYS A 116 16.38 -33.51 11.21
N LEU A 117 15.73 -32.36 11.45
CA LEU A 117 16.42 -31.06 11.40
C LEU A 117 17.43 -30.89 12.54
N GLU A 118 17.13 -31.42 13.74
CA GLU A 118 18.08 -31.43 14.85
C GLU A 118 19.30 -32.31 14.55
N SER A 119 19.07 -33.52 14.04
CA SER A 119 20.15 -34.41 13.59
C SER A 119 21.01 -33.76 12.50
N ALA A 120 20.38 -33.02 11.57
CA ALA A 120 21.09 -32.27 10.55
C ALA A 120 21.97 -31.15 11.16
N PHE A 121 21.42 -30.39 12.11
CA PHE A 121 22.16 -29.35 12.82
C PHE A 121 23.37 -29.93 13.58
N GLU A 122 23.19 -31.04 14.28
CA GLU A 122 24.26 -31.72 15.02
C GLU A 122 25.34 -32.27 14.09
N SER A 123 24.94 -33.00 13.04
CA SER A 123 25.86 -33.66 12.10
C SER A 123 26.72 -32.67 11.31
N LEU A 124 26.21 -31.46 11.07
CA LEU A 124 26.96 -30.38 10.41
C LEU A 124 27.93 -29.64 11.35
N GLY A 125 27.98 -29.98 12.64
CA GLY A 125 28.83 -29.34 13.66
C GLY A 125 28.18 -28.16 14.39
N GLY A 126 26.85 -28.11 14.43
CA GLY A 126 26.10 -26.98 14.98
C GLY A 126 26.25 -26.82 16.50
N LEU A 127 26.50 -27.91 17.24
CA LEU A 127 26.72 -27.86 18.69
C LEU A 127 28.03 -27.14 19.03
N GLU A 128 29.12 -27.50 18.36
CA GLU A 128 30.43 -26.86 18.49
C GLU A 128 30.35 -25.39 18.06
N TRP A 129 29.67 -25.12 16.93
CA TRP A 129 29.47 -23.75 16.45
C TRP A 129 28.72 -22.89 17.48
N GLN A 130 27.64 -23.42 18.07
CA GLN A 130 26.82 -22.71 19.05
C GLN A 130 27.61 -22.34 20.32
N ILE A 131 28.47 -23.24 20.80
CA ILE A 131 29.34 -22.98 21.94
C ILE A 131 30.34 -21.87 21.62
N GLN A 132 30.92 -21.88 20.41
CA GLN A 132 31.92 -20.90 19.99
C GLN A 132 31.31 -19.52 19.66
N HIS A 133 30.05 -19.48 19.23
CA HIS A 133 29.38 -18.28 18.70
C HIS A 133 28.12 -17.90 19.48
N GLU A 134 28.07 -18.13 20.78
CA GLU A 134 26.87 -17.95 21.63
C GLU A 134 26.17 -16.57 21.47
N LYS A 135 26.95 -15.50 21.33
CA LYS A 135 26.43 -14.13 21.11
C LYS A 135 25.83 -13.95 19.72
N GLU A 136 26.40 -14.59 18.69
CA GLU A 136 25.93 -14.49 17.31
C GLU A 136 24.73 -15.41 17.07
N ALA A 137 24.72 -16.59 17.70
CA ALA A 137 23.62 -17.54 17.64
C ALA A 137 22.29 -16.95 18.13
N ASN A 138 22.34 -16.12 19.18
CA ASN A 138 21.16 -15.48 19.77
C ASN A 138 20.77 -14.15 19.12
N LYS A 139 21.60 -13.61 18.22
CA LYS A 139 21.26 -12.38 17.51
C LYS A 139 20.25 -12.70 16.39
N PRO A 140 19.10 -12.01 16.30
CA PRO A 140 18.24 -12.11 15.13
C PRO A 140 19.04 -11.68 13.88
N TYR A 141 18.85 -12.38 12.75
CA TYR A 141 19.34 -11.91 11.45
C TYR A 141 18.22 -11.22 10.70
N THR A 142 18.60 -10.34 9.77
CA THR A 142 17.67 -9.63 8.90
C THR A 142 17.40 -10.45 7.65
N LYS A 143 16.29 -10.15 6.97
CA LYS A 143 16.00 -10.72 5.64
C LYS A 143 17.10 -10.38 4.63
N VAL A 144 17.73 -9.21 4.77
CA VAL A 144 18.87 -8.77 3.95
C VAL A 144 20.07 -9.67 4.17
N ASP A 145 20.34 -10.12 5.40
CA ASP A 145 21.43 -11.06 5.69
C ASP A 145 21.25 -12.39 4.93
N VAL A 146 20.01 -12.88 4.85
CA VAL A 146 19.66 -14.11 4.12
C VAL A 146 19.76 -13.91 2.61
N GLU A 147 19.27 -12.77 2.09
CA GLU A 147 19.37 -12.43 0.67
C GLU A 147 20.82 -12.19 0.23
N GLU A 148 21.65 -11.52 1.05
CA GLU A 148 23.08 -11.34 0.77
C GLU A 148 23.81 -12.69 0.80
N PHE A 149 23.49 -13.56 1.76
CA PHE A 149 24.00 -14.92 1.81
C PHE A 149 23.62 -15.70 0.55
N HIS A 150 22.36 -15.66 0.14
CA HIS A 150 21.87 -16.33 -1.07
C HIS A 150 22.54 -15.79 -2.35
N ASN A 151 22.66 -14.47 -2.48
CA ASN A 151 23.31 -13.83 -3.62
C ASN A 151 24.79 -14.25 -3.77
N LYS A 152 25.49 -14.49 -2.66
CA LYS A 152 26.86 -15.04 -2.68
C LYS A 152 26.91 -16.46 -3.28
N PHE A 153 25.89 -17.29 -3.02
CA PHE A 153 25.76 -18.62 -3.63
C PHE A 153 25.39 -18.56 -5.11
N ALA A 154 24.48 -17.68 -5.51
CA ALA A 154 24.12 -17.47 -6.92
C ALA A 154 25.33 -16.98 -7.75
N ALA A 155 26.16 -16.09 -7.19
CA ALA A 155 27.38 -15.61 -7.85
C ALA A 155 28.45 -16.69 -8.05
N LEU A 156 28.51 -17.71 -7.17
CA LEU A 156 29.41 -18.86 -7.30
C LEU A 156 28.96 -19.85 -8.39
N GLN A 157 27.67 -19.85 -8.75
CA GLN A 157 27.13 -20.63 -9.86
C GLN A 157 27.22 -19.89 -11.22
N GLY A 158 27.38 -18.56 -11.21
CA GLY A 158 27.41 -17.70 -12.40
C GLY A 158 28.79 -17.27 -12.92
N SER A 159 29.90 -17.65 -12.27
CA SER A 159 31.25 -17.28 -12.70
C SER A 159 31.79 -18.14 -13.86
N GLN A 160 31.02 -18.22 -14.95
CA GLN A 160 31.50 -18.54 -16.30
C GLN A 160 30.89 -17.58 -17.33
N SER A 161 30.90 -16.27 -17.09
CA SER A 161 30.61 -15.29 -18.15
C SER A 161 31.17 -13.92 -17.79
N GLY A 162 32.34 -13.57 -18.34
CA GLY A 162 32.94 -12.24 -18.20
C GLY A 162 34.36 -12.07 -18.74
N SER A 163 34.50 -12.02 -20.07
CA SER A 163 35.52 -11.31 -20.87
C SER A 163 37.03 -11.53 -20.61
N GLY A 164 37.69 -12.21 -21.56
CA GLY A 164 39.15 -12.22 -21.72
C GLY A 164 39.61 -13.22 -22.78
N SER A 165 39.83 -12.74 -24.00
CA SER A 165 40.44 -13.50 -25.09
C SER A 165 41.84 -14.00 -24.73
N SER A 166 42.01 -15.29 -24.49
CA SER A 166 43.23 -16.01 -24.83
C SER A 166 42.94 -17.51 -24.91
N SER A 167 43.35 -18.12 -26.02
CA SER A 167 43.10 -19.52 -26.37
C SER A 167 43.80 -20.47 -25.40
N GLY A 168 43.03 -21.32 -24.74
CA GLY A 168 43.51 -22.49 -24.02
C GLY A 168 42.36 -23.47 -23.82
N ASN A 169 42.36 -24.57 -24.57
CA ASN A 169 41.38 -25.65 -24.46
C ASN A 169 41.43 -26.28 -23.06
N ALA A 170 40.42 -26.03 -22.24
CA ALA A 170 40.03 -26.90 -21.14
C ALA A 170 38.50 -27.00 -21.16
N SER A 171 37.99 -28.16 -21.61
CA SER A 171 36.56 -28.45 -21.60
C SER A 171 36.10 -28.68 -20.16
N SER A 172 35.42 -27.73 -19.54
CA SER A 172 34.63 -27.98 -18.34
C SER A 172 33.31 -28.61 -18.76
N THR A 173 33.25 -29.94 -18.83
CA THR A 173 32.00 -30.69 -18.92
C THR A 173 31.33 -30.72 -17.55
N SER A 174 30.52 -29.70 -17.23
CA SER A 174 29.52 -29.81 -16.15
C SER A 174 28.47 -30.86 -16.52
N SER A 175 28.08 -31.69 -15.56
CA SER A 175 27.00 -32.66 -15.76
C SER A 175 25.67 -31.91 -16.01
N PRO A 176 24.84 -32.31 -16.99
CA PRO A 176 23.56 -31.65 -17.29
C PRO A 176 22.58 -31.66 -16.10
N ILE A 177 22.78 -32.56 -15.13
CA ILE A 177 22.00 -32.60 -13.89
C ILE A 177 22.33 -31.40 -12.97
N ILE A 178 23.59 -30.99 -12.91
CA ILE A 178 24.05 -29.86 -12.08
C ILE A 178 23.57 -28.54 -12.69
N GLU A 179 23.63 -28.42 -14.02
CA GLU A 179 23.05 -27.28 -14.74
C GLU A 179 21.54 -27.19 -14.54
N SER A 180 20.83 -28.31 -14.61
CA SER A 180 19.38 -28.37 -14.34
C SER A 180 19.04 -27.99 -12.90
N PHE A 181 19.86 -28.38 -11.93
CA PHE A 181 19.66 -28.05 -10.51
C PHE A 181 19.97 -26.57 -10.22
N GLY A 182 21.02 -26.02 -10.84
CA GLY A 182 21.37 -24.59 -10.74
C GLY A 182 20.40 -23.65 -11.46
N ALA A 183 19.58 -24.16 -12.38
CA ALA A 183 18.51 -23.41 -13.03
C ALA A 183 17.24 -23.29 -12.16
N LEU A 184 17.17 -23.98 -11.03
CA LEU A 184 16.02 -23.92 -10.11
C LEU A 184 15.99 -22.59 -9.37
N SER A 185 14.78 -22.04 -9.22
CA SER A 185 14.53 -20.88 -8.39
C SER A 185 14.42 -21.28 -6.92
N LEU A 186 14.58 -20.32 -6.01
CA LEU A 186 14.46 -20.60 -4.58
C LEU A 186 13.10 -21.24 -4.22
N GLY A 187 12.01 -20.87 -4.92
CA GLY A 187 10.67 -21.44 -4.69
C GLY A 187 10.52 -22.93 -5.08
N ASP A 188 11.50 -23.51 -5.79
CA ASP A 188 11.48 -24.92 -6.18
C ASP A 188 11.96 -25.86 -5.05
N PHE A 189 12.58 -25.30 -4.00
CA PHE A 189 13.17 -26.04 -2.89
C PHE A 189 12.21 -26.25 -1.73
N ARG A 190 11.79 -27.50 -1.51
CA ARG A 190 10.84 -27.86 -0.43
C ARG A 190 10.99 -29.30 0.04
N ILE A 191 10.51 -29.55 1.25
CA ILE A 191 10.36 -30.90 1.78
C ILE A 191 9.06 -31.48 1.22
N VAL A 192 9.07 -32.75 0.83
CA VAL A 192 7.86 -33.46 0.40
C VAL A 192 7.07 -33.83 1.64
N GLU A 193 5.99 -33.08 1.87
CA GLU A 193 5.12 -33.20 3.04
C GLU A 193 4.06 -34.30 2.85
N ASP A 194 3.75 -35.04 3.92
CA ASP A 194 2.57 -35.90 3.99
C ASP A 194 1.32 -35.09 4.39
N ASP A 195 0.14 -35.71 4.34
CA ASP A 195 -1.12 -35.01 4.65
C ASP A 195 -1.15 -34.45 6.09
N ASN A 196 -0.42 -35.05 7.03
CA ASN A 196 -0.35 -34.56 8.41
C ASN A 196 0.56 -33.34 8.51
N GLU A 197 1.70 -33.34 7.81
CA GLU A 197 2.61 -32.21 7.74
C GLU A 197 1.96 -30.99 7.07
N LEU A 198 1.16 -31.22 6.02
CA LEU A 198 0.39 -30.16 5.36
C LEU A 198 -0.59 -29.48 6.33
N GLU A 199 -1.30 -30.25 7.15
CA GLU A 199 -2.26 -29.72 8.13
C GLU A 199 -1.59 -28.91 9.26
N LEU A 200 -0.36 -29.28 9.66
CA LEU A 200 0.41 -28.49 10.62
C LEU A 200 0.95 -27.21 10.00
N ASP A 201 1.53 -27.29 8.80
CA ASP A 201 2.03 -26.11 8.09
C ASP A 201 0.88 -25.10 7.90
N TYR A 202 -0.32 -25.59 7.59
CA TYR A 202 -1.50 -24.75 7.50
C TYR A 202 -1.89 -24.12 8.85
N SER A 203 -1.80 -24.86 9.95
CA SER A 203 -2.02 -24.33 11.30
C SER A 203 -1.01 -23.24 11.66
N MET A 204 0.27 -23.45 11.35
CA MET A 204 1.33 -22.47 11.58
C MET A 204 1.13 -21.20 10.74
N ALA A 205 0.70 -21.38 9.50
CA ALA A 205 0.37 -20.28 8.59
C ALA A 205 -0.81 -19.46 9.12
N ALA A 206 -1.90 -20.11 9.56
CA ALA A 206 -3.06 -19.45 10.13
C ALA A 206 -2.71 -18.67 11.41
N ASP A 207 -1.98 -19.28 12.35
CA ASP A 207 -1.48 -18.61 13.57
C ASP A 207 -0.67 -17.34 13.20
N SER A 208 0.31 -17.49 12.31
CA SER A 208 1.22 -16.39 11.94
C SER A 208 0.49 -15.25 11.22
N MET A 209 -0.48 -15.60 10.37
CA MET A 209 -1.30 -14.62 9.66
C MET A 209 -2.14 -13.79 10.62
N PHE A 210 -2.74 -14.41 11.64
CA PHE A 210 -3.55 -13.67 12.61
C PHE A 210 -2.73 -12.88 13.62
N GLU A 211 -1.52 -13.30 13.97
CA GLU A 211 -0.62 -12.46 14.77
C GLU A 211 -0.19 -11.19 14.01
N GLU A 212 0.11 -11.32 12.72
CA GLU A 212 0.36 -10.16 11.85
C GLU A 212 -0.90 -9.28 11.74
N TRP A 213 -2.07 -9.88 11.58
CA TRP A 213 -3.37 -9.21 11.53
C TRP A 213 -3.65 -8.37 12.79
N LYS A 214 -3.50 -8.95 13.98
CA LYS A 214 -3.69 -8.27 15.27
C LYS A 214 -2.80 -7.03 15.36
N CYS A 215 -1.52 -7.17 14.99
CA CYS A 215 -0.56 -6.07 15.01
C CYS A 215 -0.93 -4.94 14.04
N LEU A 216 -1.26 -5.29 12.78
CA LEU A 216 -1.65 -4.32 11.76
C LEU A 216 -2.95 -3.60 12.13
N ARG A 217 -3.94 -4.33 12.63
CA ARG A 217 -5.22 -3.76 13.06
C ARG A 217 -5.03 -2.79 14.23
N ALA A 218 -4.29 -3.18 15.27
CA ALA A 218 -4.02 -2.31 16.42
C ALA A 218 -3.34 -1.01 16.00
N TYR A 219 -2.37 -1.09 15.07
CA TYR A 219 -1.72 0.09 14.52
C TYR A 219 -2.68 1.01 13.76
N VAL A 220 -3.52 0.45 12.88
CA VAL A 220 -4.50 1.23 12.11
C VAL A 220 -5.55 1.86 13.03
N GLN A 221 -6.02 1.13 14.05
CA GLN A 221 -6.94 1.68 15.06
C GLN A 221 -6.32 2.85 15.84
N ASP A 222 -5.04 2.77 16.19
CA ASP A 222 -4.32 3.88 16.83
C ASP A 222 -4.24 5.11 15.91
N LEU A 223 -3.98 4.93 14.61
CA LEU A 223 -4.01 6.05 13.66
C LEU A 223 -5.39 6.69 13.58
N TRP A 224 -6.48 5.92 13.51
CA TRP A 224 -7.84 6.46 13.53
C TRP A 224 -8.17 7.15 14.85
N HIS A 225 -7.58 6.69 15.96
CA HIS A 225 -7.68 7.38 17.25
C HIS A 225 -6.95 8.73 17.19
N GLN A 226 -5.76 8.79 16.59
CA GLN A 226 -5.05 10.05 16.38
C GLN A 226 -5.83 11.01 15.47
N VAL A 227 -6.53 10.51 14.45
CA VAL A 227 -7.41 11.34 13.61
C VAL A 227 -8.55 11.91 14.45
N ALA A 228 -9.27 11.04 15.17
CA ALA A 228 -10.45 11.43 15.92
C ALA A 228 -10.13 12.32 17.13
N TYR A 229 -8.98 12.15 17.79
CA TYR A 229 -8.71 12.77 19.11
C TYR A 229 -7.47 13.67 19.13
N ARG A 230 -6.61 13.62 18.11
CA ARG A 230 -5.33 14.37 18.05
C ARG A 230 -5.10 15.13 16.75
N ASN A 231 -6.14 15.30 15.93
CA ASN A 231 -6.10 16.06 14.68
C ASN A 231 -5.09 15.54 13.65
N LEU A 232 -4.81 14.23 13.63
CA LEU A 232 -4.08 13.61 12.52
C LEU A 232 -4.95 13.69 11.25
N ASN A 233 -4.33 13.92 10.10
CA ASN A 233 -5.06 13.96 8.84
C ASN A 233 -5.61 12.57 8.46
N SER A 234 -6.90 12.52 8.10
CA SER A 234 -7.61 11.30 7.70
C SER A 234 -6.99 10.61 6.47
N ALA A 235 -6.37 11.35 5.54
CA ALA A 235 -5.66 10.81 4.38
C ALA A 235 -4.44 9.97 4.77
N ILE A 236 -3.72 10.36 5.83
CA ILE A 236 -2.57 9.62 6.35
C ILE A 236 -3.07 8.28 6.92
N ALA A 237 -4.07 8.32 7.80
CA ALA A 237 -4.63 7.12 8.40
C ALA A 237 -5.21 6.16 7.35
N ALA A 238 -5.92 6.68 6.35
CA ALA A 238 -6.45 5.87 5.25
C ALA A 238 -5.35 5.25 4.39
N THR A 239 -4.33 6.02 4.00
CA THR A 239 -3.17 5.51 3.23
C THR A 239 -2.46 4.40 3.99
N MET A 240 -2.24 4.59 5.30
CA MET A 240 -1.64 3.56 6.15
C MET A 240 -2.53 2.32 6.30
N SER A 241 -3.84 2.50 6.34
CA SER A 241 -4.79 1.38 6.35
C SER A 241 -4.74 0.60 5.03
N GLU A 242 -4.66 1.28 3.88
CA GLU A 242 -4.49 0.63 2.58
C GLU A 242 -3.17 -0.14 2.48
N ILE A 243 -2.07 0.41 3.01
CA ILE A 243 -0.79 -0.30 3.10
C ILE A 243 -0.95 -1.57 3.94
N ALA A 244 -1.61 -1.49 5.11
CA ALA A 244 -1.87 -2.65 5.94
C ALA A 244 -2.73 -3.71 5.21
N ILE A 245 -3.77 -3.30 4.49
CA ILE A 245 -4.59 -4.20 3.65
C ILE A 245 -3.72 -4.90 2.59
N LYS A 246 -2.83 -4.16 1.91
CA LYS A 246 -1.89 -4.71 0.93
C LYS A 246 -0.87 -5.66 1.57
N MET A 247 -0.44 -5.41 2.81
CA MET A 247 0.42 -6.33 3.56
C MET A 247 -0.30 -7.65 3.84
N VAL A 248 -1.54 -7.62 4.32
CA VAL A 248 -2.36 -8.84 4.51
C VAL A 248 -2.56 -9.59 3.20
N LYS A 249 -2.87 -8.88 2.10
CA LYS A 249 -3.00 -9.47 0.76
C LYS A 249 -1.69 -10.13 0.30
N LYS A 250 -0.55 -9.51 0.56
CA LYS A 250 0.77 -10.09 0.26
C LYS A 250 1.04 -11.34 1.08
N THR A 251 0.72 -11.32 2.37
CA THR A 251 0.84 -12.49 3.24
C THR A 251 -0.06 -13.63 2.74
N GLU A 252 -1.32 -13.35 2.41
CA GLU A 252 -2.25 -14.28 1.77
C GLU A 252 -1.64 -14.91 0.51
N LEU A 253 -1.16 -14.11 -0.45
CA LEU A 253 -0.57 -14.61 -1.70
C LEU A 253 0.68 -15.47 -1.46
N ASN A 254 1.51 -15.11 -0.48
CA ASN A 254 2.73 -15.86 -0.16
C ASN A 254 2.46 -17.14 0.64
N ILE A 255 1.42 -17.18 1.46
CA ILE A 255 1.05 -18.36 2.25
C ILE A 255 0.34 -19.37 1.35
N PHE A 256 -0.70 -18.95 0.62
CA PHE A 256 -1.61 -19.88 -0.03
C PHE A 256 -1.05 -20.51 -1.31
N VAL A 257 0.13 -20.08 -1.78
CA VAL A 257 0.89 -20.80 -2.83
C VAL A 257 1.33 -22.20 -2.39
N ASP A 258 1.49 -22.41 -1.07
CA ASP A 258 1.94 -23.69 -0.50
C ASP A 258 0.80 -24.70 -0.35
N PHE A 259 -0.47 -24.27 -0.46
CA PHE A 259 -1.64 -25.09 -0.12
C PHE A 259 -2.54 -25.34 -1.33
N PRO A 260 -3.32 -26.44 -1.34
CA PRO A 260 -4.30 -26.71 -2.39
C PRO A 260 -5.38 -25.61 -2.51
N ASN A 261 -6.08 -25.59 -3.65
CA ASN A 261 -7.20 -24.66 -3.86
C ASN A 261 -8.26 -24.78 -2.76
N GLY A 262 -8.77 -23.64 -2.29
CA GLY A 262 -9.78 -23.55 -1.24
C GLY A 262 -9.22 -23.41 0.18
N TYR A 263 -7.89 -23.40 0.35
CA TYR A 263 -7.22 -23.07 1.62
C TYR A 263 -7.09 -21.56 1.88
N ASN A 264 -7.36 -20.73 0.87
CA ASN A 264 -7.27 -19.27 0.93
C ASN A 264 -8.53 -18.57 1.48
N ALA A 265 -9.64 -19.29 1.68
CA ALA A 265 -10.88 -18.70 2.17
C ALA A 265 -10.77 -18.30 3.65
N PHE A 266 -11.25 -17.11 4.00
CA PHE A 266 -11.13 -16.57 5.37
C PHE A 266 -11.73 -17.51 6.43
N GLU A 267 -12.90 -18.09 6.18
CA GLU A 267 -13.54 -19.03 7.10
C GLU A 267 -12.66 -20.23 7.41
N LYS A 268 -11.92 -20.74 6.43
CA LYS A 268 -11.05 -21.90 6.64
C LYS A 268 -9.84 -21.53 7.49
N VAL A 269 -9.24 -20.36 7.24
CA VAL A 269 -8.14 -19.83 8.06
C VAL A 269 -8.60 -19.57 9.50
N MET A 270 -9.76 -18.95 9.67
CA MET A 270 -10.36 -18.66 10.97
C MET A 270 -10.70 -19.94 11.74
N ASN A 271 -11.33 -20.92 11.10
CA ASN A 271 -11.65 -22.21 11.73
C ASN A 271 -10.37 -22.93 12.17
N LYS A 272 -9.33 -22.92 11.33
CA LYS A 272 -8.04 -23.52 11.68
C LYS A 272 -7.36 -22.81 12.85
N PHE A 273 -7.44 -21.49 12.92
CA PHE A 273 -6.94 -20.72 14.05
C PHE A 273 -7.72 -21.02 15.33
N ALA A 274 -9.06 -21.12 15.24
CA ALA A 274 -9.96 -21.39 16.36
C ALA A 274 -9.85 -22.82 16.91
N GLU A 275 -9.36 -23.77 16.11
CA GLU A 275 -9.09 -25.16 16.53
C GLU A 275 -7.95 -25.31 17.56
N ASN A 276 -7.20 -24.25 17.84
CA ASN A 276 -6.10 -24.24 18.81
C ASN A 276 -6.61 -23.80 20.19
N GLU A 277 -6.43 -24.60 21.25
CA GLU A 277 -6.98 -24.34 22.59
C GLU A 277 -6.45 -23.06 23.27
N GLU A 278 -5.20 -22.65 23.03
CA GLU A 278 -4.68 -21.34 23.47
C GLU A 278 -5.43 -20.18 22.80
N ASN A 279 -5.81 -20.38 21.54
CA ASN A 279 -6.64 -19.45 20.77
C ASN A 279 -8.14 -19.70 20.99
N ALA A 280 -8.56 -20.82 21.59
CA ALA A 280 -9.96 -21.17 21.79
C ALA A 280 -10.53 -20.41 22.99
N HIS A 281 -9.72 -20.12 23.99
CA HIS A 281 -10.07 -19.14 25.03
C HIS A 281 -10.19 -17.72 24.48
N GLU A 282 -9.51 -17.41 23.37
CA GLU A 282 -9.85 -16.24 22.57
C GLU A 282 -11.19 -16.53 21.84
N VAL A 283 -11.29 -17.52 20.95
CA VAL A 283 -12.34 -17.63 19.91
C VAL A 283 -13.59 -18.49 20.27
N SER A 284 -13.90 -18.81 21.53
CA SER A 284 -14.96 -19.80 21.89
C SER A 284 -16.43 -19.35 21.65
N SER A 285 -16.82 -19.06 20.40
CA SER A 285 -18.01 -19.61 19.73
C SER A 285 -18.26 -18.97 18.34
N ALA A 286 -17.33 -19.20 17.41
CA ALA A 286 -17.52 -18.92 15.98
C ALA A 286 -18.31 -20.01 15.23
N ASN A 287 -19.30 -20.66 15.85
CA ASN A 287 -20.18 -21.60 15.13
C ASN A 287 -21.04 -20.83 14.10
N LEU A 288 -20.71 -20.96 12.82
CA LEU A 288 -21.42 -20.35 11.69
C LEU A 288 -22.78 -20.98 11.36
N GLN A 289 -23.29 -21.86 12.22
CA GLN A 289 -24.65 -22.41 12.12
C GLN A 289 -25.24 -22.63 13.51
N THR A 290 -26.19 -21.77 13.91
CA THR A 290 -27.54 -22.17 14.39
C THR A 290 -28.31 -20.92 14.83
N ASP A 291 -29.58 -20.87 14.45
CA ASP A 291 -30.58 -19.97 15.06
C ASP A 291 -30.51 -20.13 16.59
N SER A 292 -30.20 -19.07 17.33
CA SER A 292 -30.41 -19.04 18.78
C SER A 292 -31.34 -17.90 19.15
N THR A 293 -32.58 -18.28 19.42
CA THR A 293 -33.50 -17.56 20.29
C THR A 293 -32.84 -17.28 21.65
N ALA A 294 -33.10 -16.10 22.18
CA ALA A 294 -32.62 -15.55 23.45
C ALA A 294 -32.63 -16.53 24.63
N ASP A 295 -31.53 -16.56 25.40
CA ASP A 295 -31.48 -16.30 26.85
C ASP A 295 -30.20 -16.92 27.46
N SER A 296 -29.17 -16.10 27.70
CA SER A 296 -28.33 -16.18 28.90
C SER A 296 -27.42 -14.95 28.97
N SER A 297 -27.49 -14.23 30.09
CA SER A 297 -26.67 -13.07 30.41
C SER A 297 -25.43 -13.53 31.19
N ASP A 298 -24.28 -12.95 30.86
CA ASP A 298 -22.99 -13.02 31.58
C ASP A 298 -22.04 -14.24 31.41
N ALA A 299 -22.27 -15.17 30.48
CA ALA A 299 -21.30 -16.24 30.19
C ALA A 299 -20.42 -16.03 28.92
N ASN A 300 -20.76 -15.07 28.03
CA ASN A 300 -20.20 -14.97 26.67
C ASN A 300 -19.22 -13.79 26.44
N ALA A 301 -18.90 -12.97 27.47
CA ALA A 301 -18.12 -11.74 27.28
C ALA A 301 -16.68 -11.93 26.76
N PRO A 302 -15.90 -12.96 27.17
CA PRO A 302 -14.58 -13.24 26.59
C PRO A 302 -14.65 -13.66 25.11
N ASP A 303 -15.69 -14.40 24.75
CA ASP A 303 -15.86 -14.99 23.41
C ASP A 303 -16.19 -13.93 22.34
N ASP A 304 -16.99 -12.92 22.72
CA ASP A 304 -17.37 -11.81 21.85
C ASP A 304 -16.17 -10.90 21.55
N ILE A 305 -15.27 -10.68 22.51
CA ILE A 305 -14.07 -9.85 22.36
C ILE A 305 -13.13 -10.42 21.30
N ALA A 306 -12.81 -11.71 21.37
CA ALA A 306 -11.90 -12.28 20.39
C ALA A 306 -12.55 -12.45 19.02
N LYS A 307 -13.83 -12.79 18.97
CA LYS A 307 -14.58 -12.84 17.71
C LYS A 307 -14.56 -11.48 17.03
N GLU A 308 -14.66 -10.40 17.80
CA GLU A 308 -14.47 -9.06 17.28
C GLU A 308 -13.01 -8.81 16.89
N MET A 309 -12.01 -9.11 17.73
CA MET A 309 -10.56 -8.92 17.46
C MET A 309 -10.11 -9.60 16.15
N MET A 310 -10.66 -10.77 15.89
CA MET A 310 -10.36 -11.63 14.74
C MET A 310 -11.24 -11.36 13.53
N SER A 311 -12.08 -10.32 13.58
CA SER A 311 -12.99 -9.92 12.49
C SER A 311 -14.07 -10.96 12.15
N GLY A 312 -14.41 -11.85 13.09
CA GLY A 312 -15.47 -12.84 12.93
C GLY A 312 -16.85 -12.22 12.74
N TYR A 313 -17.18 -11.14 13.46
CA TYR A 313 -18.43 -10.39 13.22
C TYR A 313 -18.44 -9.69 11.86
N THR A 314 -17.32 -9.11 11.45
CA THR A 314 -17.17 -8.48 10.12
C THR A 314 -17.42 -9.49 9.00
N TYR A 315 -16.88 -10.71 9.14
CA TYR A 315 -17.13 -11.79 8.19
C TYR A 315 -18.59 -12.28 8.20
N ALA A 316 -19.20 -12.42 9.38
CA ALA A 316 -20.62 -12.77 9.49
C ALA A 316 -21.52 -11.70 8.83
N ASP A 317 -21.19 -10.43 9.02
CA ASP A 317 -21.90 -9.31 8.41
C ASP A 317 -21.79 -9.30 6.89
N PHE A 318 -20.61 -9.63 6.34
CA PHE A 318 -20.42 -9.89 4.92
C PHE A 318 -21.39 -10.94 4.38
N LEU A 319 -21.42 -12.13 5.00
CA LEU A 319 -22.25 -13.23 4.56
C LEU A 319 -23.74 -12.89 4.62
N ASP A 320 -24.16 -12.26 5.72
CA ASP A 320 -25.56 -11.89 5.93
C ASP A 320 -26.02 -10.80 4.96
N PHE A 321 -25.16 -9.83 4.64
CA PHE A 321 -25.43 -8.85 3.60
C PHE A 321 -25.68 -9.53 2.25
N PHE A 322 -24.77 -10.40 1.79
CA PHE A 322 -24.93 -11.10 0.51
C PHE A 322 -26.20 -11.95 0.49
N LYS A 323 -26.43 -12.74 1.54
CA LYS A 323 -27.63 -13.58 1.68
C LYS A 323 -28.92 -12.76 1.64
N ASP A 324 -28.94 -11.56 2.22
CA ASP A 324 -30.13 -10.70 2.17
C ASP A 324 -30.29 -10.01 0.81
N PHE A 325 -29.22 -9.41 0.31
CA PHE A 325 -29.22 -8.66 -0.95
C PHE A 325 -29.59 -9.55 -2.15
N GLN A 326 -29.05 -10.78 -2.21
CA GLN A 326 -29.29 -11.74 -3.29
C GLN A 326 -30.74 -12.22 -3.38
N LYS A 327 -31.59 -11.99 -2.35
CA LYS A 327 -33.02 -12.34 -2.42
C LYS A 327 -33.79 -11.49 -3.43
N ASN A 328 -33.42 -10.22 -3.57
CA ASN A 328 -34.17 -9.26 -4.38
C ASN A 328 -33.34 -8.63 -5.50
N GLN A 329 -32.02 -8.51 -5.31
CA GLN A 329 -31.05 -7.91 -6.23
C GLN A 329 -31.58 -6.62 -6.89
N ASN A 330 -32.12 -5.73 -6.06
CA ASN A 330 -32.76 -4.49 -6.51
C ASN A 330 -32.28 -3.26 -5.73
N GLY A 331 -31.17 -3.41 -4.99
CA GLY A 331 -30.59 -2.35 -4.17
C GLY A 331 -31.29 -2.11 -2.84
N ARG A 332 -32.34 -2.87 -2.50
CA ARG A 332 -33.12 -2.68 -1.27
C ARG A 332 -33.00 -3.87 -0.32
N PRO A 333 -32.94 -3.64 1.00
CA PRO A 333 -33.01 -4.70 1.99
C PRO A 333 -34.33 -5.48 1.92
N SER A 334 -34.31 -6.73 2.36
CA SER A 334 -35.54 -7.48 2.62
C SER A 334 -36.38 -6.78 3.70
N LYS A 335 -37.70 -7.02 3.73
CA LYS A 335 -38.58 -6.38 4.73
C LYS A 335 -38.13 -6.63 6.17
N LYS A 336 -37.57 -7.81 6.45
CA LYS A 336 -37.01 -8.17 7.76
C LYS A 336 -35.77 -7.34 8.07
N MET A 337 -34.85 -7.25 7.10
CA MET A 337 -33.62 -6.46 7.26
C MET A 337 -33.95 -4.97 7.41
N ALA A 338 -34.79 -4.41 6.54
CA ALA A 338 -35.21 -3.01 6.58
C ALA A 338 -35.73 -2.59 7.96
N LYS A 339 -36.63 -3.38 8.55
CA LYS A 339 -37.16 -3.12 9.90
C LYS A 339 -36.07 -3.15 10.99
N ARG A 340 -35.03 -3.96 10.81
CA ARG A 340 -33.89 -4.03 11.73
C ARG A 340 -32.95 -2.84 11.54
N LEU A 341 -32.74 -2.37 10.31
CA LEU A 341 -31.91 -1.19 10.04
C LEU A 341 -32.54 0.10 10.59
N GLU A 342 -33.87 0.20 10.62
CA GLU A 342 -34.60 1.34 11.22
C GLU A 342 -34.29 1.57 12.71
N THR A 343 -33.78 0.56 13.43
CA THR A 343 -33.44 0.71 14.86
C THR A 343 -32.04 1.28 15.09
N TRP A 344 -31.25 1.48 14.04
CA TRP A 344 -29.90 2.01 14.19
C TRP A 344 -29.93 3.46 14.66
N ASN A 345 -29.22 3.74 15.75
CA ASN A 345 -29.12 5.08 16.34
C ASN A 345 -27.66 5.55 16.34
N PHE A 346 -27.35 6.53 15.49
CA PHE A 346 -26.02 7.14 15.43
C PHE A 346 -25.58 7.78 16.77
N HIS A 347 -26.54 8.29 17.56
CA HIS A 347 -26.29 8.97 18.83
C HIS A 347 -26.30 8.05 20.06
N LEU A 348 -26.27 6.72 19.87
CA LEU A 348 -26.14 5.77 20.97
C LEU A 348 -24.89 6.07 21.81
N ASP A 349 -25.02 6.16 23.13
CA ASP A 349 -23.88 6.32 24.03
C ASP A 349 -23.23 4.96 24.31
N LEU A 350 -22.15 4.67 23.61
CA LEU A 350 -21.44 3.40 23.70
C LEU A 350 -20.85 3.11 25.09
N ARG A 351 -20.66 4.13 25.94
CA ARG A 351 -20.11 3.97 27.29
C ARG A 351 -21.07 3.26 28.24
N VAL A 352 -22.37 3.46 28.02
CA VAL A 352 -23.43 2.84 28.83
C VAL A 352 -24.04 1.61 28.15
N ALA A 353 -23.84 1.46 26.84
CA ALA A 353 -24.23 0.26 26.10
C ALA A 353 -23.45 -0.97 26.60
N ASN A 354 -24.12 -2.11 26.73
CA ASN A 354 -23.46 -3.39 26.97
C ASN A 354 -22.78 -3.93 25.69
N ASP A 355 -22.00 -5.00 25.81
CA ASP A 355 -21.22 -5.51 24.67
C ASP A 355 -22.10 -5.97 23.50
N ALA A 356 -23.20 -6.67 23.77
CA ALA A 356 -24.16 -7.09 22.75
C ALA A 356 -24.80 -5.89 22.01
N GLU A 357 -25.14 -4.82 22.73
CA GLU A 357 -25.66 -3.58 22.15
C GLU A 357 -24.62 -2.89 21.25
N ARG A 358 -23.34 -2.88 21.64
CA ARG A 358 -22.25 -2.31 20.84
C ARG A 358 -22.03 -3.10 19.55
N ILE A 359 -21.97 -4.43 19.67
CA ILE A 359 -21.82 -5.34 18.51
C ILE A 359 -22.99 -5.16 17.54
N GLU A 360 -24.23 -5.14 18.03
CA GLU A 360 -25.40 -4.91 17.19
C GLU A 360 -25.36 -3.53 16.52
N TRP A 361 -25.01 -2.48 17.26
CA TRP A 361 -24.91 -1.13 16.72
C TRP A 361 -23.91 -1.02 15.55
N ARG A 362 -22.74 -1.65 15.69
CA ARG A 362 -21.73 -1.75 14.63
C ARG A 362 -22.24 -2.56 13.44
N ARG A 363 -22.93 -3.66 13.70
CA ARG A 363 -23.49 -4.53 12.65
C ARG A 363 -24.50 -3.78 11.80
N LEU A 364 -25.43 -3.05 12.43
CA LEU A 364 -26.43 -2.27 11.70
C LEU A 364 -25.77 -1.17 10.86
N TYR A 365 -24.76 -0.47 11.39
CA TYR A 365 -23.95 0.45 10.59
C TYR A 365 -23.33 -0.24 9.36
N THR A 366 -22.71 -1.39 9.55
CA THR A 366 -22.03 -2.15 8.48
C THR A 366 -23.02 -2.56 7.37
N MET A 367 -24.21 -3.03 7.75
CA MET A 367 -25.27 -3.39 6.81
C MET A 367 -25.78 -2.19 6.02
N ILE A 368 -26.08 -1.07 6.70
CA ILE A 368 -26.52 0.19 6.07
C ILE A 368 -25.45 0.66 5.08
N TRP A 369 -24.19 0.68 5.51
CA TRP A 369 -23.04 1.08 4.71
C TRP A 369 -22.91 0.24 3.43
N PHE A 370 -23.09 -1.08 3.51
CA PHE A 370 -23.04 -1.95 2.32
C PHE A 370 -24.15 -1.70 1.30
N TYR A 371 -25.41 -1.50 1.75
CA TYR A 371 -26.50 -1.18 0.82
C TYR A 371 -26.22 0.11 0.06
N ASP A 372 -25.78 1.15 0.77
CA ASP A 372 -25.46 2.43 0.15
C ASP A 372 -24.22 2.33 -0.75
N LEU A 373 -23.17 1.60 -0.35
CA LEU A 373 -21.98 1.35 -1.18
C LEU A 373 -22.35 0.71 -2.53
N VAL A 374 -23.11 -0.38 -2.50
CA VAL A 374 -23.51 -1.09 -3.72
C VAL A 374 -24.41 -0.22 -4.59
N ASN A 375 -25.36 0.51 -3.99
CA ASN A 375 -26.24 1.41 -4.74
C ASN A 375 -25.46 2.55 -5.42
N VAL A 376 -24.51 3.15 -4.72
CA VAL A 376 -23.64 4.20 -5.28
C VAL A 376 -22.76 3.65 -6.39
N TYR A 377 -22.07 2.52 -6.16
CA TYR A 377 -21.19 1.92 -7.15
C TYR A 377 -21.95 1.49 -8.42
N VAL A 378 -23.08 0.80 -8.27
CA VAL A 378 -23.91 0.40 -9.42
C VAL A 378 -24.39 1.62 -10.21
N TYR A 379 -24.80 2.69 -9.53
CA TYR A 379 -25.19 3.92 -10.20
C TYR A 379 -24.03 4.52 -11.00
N THR A 380 -22.81 4.56 -10.44
CA THR A 380 -21.64 5.07 -11.16
C THR A 380 -21.35 4.28 -12.44
N VAL A 381 -21.51 2.95 -12.41
CA VAL A 381 -21.28 2.03 -13.52
C VAL A 381 -22.37 2.13 -14.59
N LEU A 382 -23.64 2.25 -14.18
CA LEU A 382 -24.77 2.38 -15.11
C LEU A 382 -24.80 3.76 -15.78
N ASN A 383 -24.45 4.83 -15.07
CA ASN A 383 -24.45 6.18 -15.64
C ASN A 383 -23.27 6.42 -16.62
N SER A 384 -22.18 5.65 -16.55
CA SER A 384 -21.17 5.58 -17.63
C SER A 384 -21.73 4.96 -18.91
N ASN A 385 -22.72 4.07 -18.78
CA ASN A 385 -23.29 3.28 -19.86
C ASN A 385 -24.71 3.77 -20.17
N LEU A 386 -24.82 4.95 -20.78
CA LEU A 386 -26.06 5.62 -21.23
C LEU A 386 -27.22 4.65 -21.59
N GLN A 387 -28.07 4.29 -20.62
CA GLN A 387 -29.38 3.69 -20.87
C GLN A 387 -30.44 4.27 -19.94
N ALA A 388 -31.61 4.57 -20.51
CA ALA A 388 -32.70 5.29 -19.87
C ALA A 388 -33.55 4.45 -18.89
N ASP A 389 -33.22 3.18 -18.67
CA ASP A 389 -33.98 2.28 -17.77
C ASP A 389 -33.04 1.53 -16.80
N ASN A 390 -32.57 2.26 -15.78
CA ASN A 390 -31.55 1.83 -14.81
C ASN A 390 -31.91 0.52 -14.09
N GLN A 391 -33.19 0.20 -13.92
CA GLN A 391 -33.63 -0.95 -13.13
C GLN A 391 -33.60 -2.28 -13.90
N LYS A 392 -33.83 -2.24 -15.22
CA LYS A 392 -33.67 -3.40 -16.10
C LYS A 392 -32.19 -3.65 -16.43
N ALA A 393 -31.44 -2.57 -16.67
CA ALA A 393 -29.98 -2.61 -16.81
C ALA A 393 -29.29 -3.21 -15.56
N TYR A 394 -29.83 -2.97 -14.37
CA TYR A 394 -29.36 -3.52 -13.09
C TYR A 394 -29.15 -5.04 -13.08
N ARG A 395 -30.06 -5.80 -13.74
CA ARG A 395 -30.12 -7.28 -13.69
C ARG A 395 -29.56 -7.96 -14.94
N GLU A 396 -29.58 -7.26 -16.07
CA GLU A 396 -29.12 -7.77 -17.36
C GLU A 396 -27.63 -7.50 -17.59
N GLN A 397 -27.03 -6.61 -16.77
CA GLN A 397 -25.59 -6.35 -16.78
C GLN A 397 -24.79 -7.58 -16.37
N ASP A 398 -23.78 -7.93 -17.17
CA ASP A 398 -22.78 -8.90 -16.77
C ASP A 398 -21.81 -8.25 -15.76
N TRP A 399 -21.66 -8.91 -14.61
CA TRP A 399 -20.82 -8.50 -13.48
C TRP A 399 -19.61 -9.43 -13.29
N ILE A 400 -19.50 -10.52 -14.06
CA ILE A 400 -18.56 -11.62 -13.81
C ILE A 400 -17.10 -11.25 -14.13
N ASP A 401 -16.86 -10.37 -15.11
CA ASP A 401 -15.51 -10.00 -15.59
C ASP A 401 -15.13 -8.54 -15.33
N LYS A 402 -15.84 -7.82 -14.46
CA LYS A 402 -15.52 -6.42 -14.19
C LYS A 402 -14.31 -6.30 -13.28
N THR A 403 -13.17 -5.99 -13.86
CA THR A 403 -12.09 -5.33 -13.12
C THR A 403 -12.34 -3.81 -13.12
N PRO A 404 -12.05 -3.11 -12.01
CA PRO A 404 -12.23 -1.65 -11.91
C PRO A 404 -11.49 -0.85 -13.00
N HIS A 405 -10.50 -1.46 -13.67
CA HIS A 405 -9.56 -0.75 -14.55
C HIS A 405 -9.63 -1.13 -16.03
N GLU A 406 -10.24 -2.26 -16.42
CA GLU A 406 -10.34 -2.62 -17.85
C GLU A 406 -11.59 -2.06 -18.53
N ASP A 407 -12.71 -1.93 -17.79
CA ASP A 407 -13.97 -1.39 -18.31
C ASP A 407 -14.14 0.13 -18.09
N ASN A 408 -13.56 0.68 -17.01
CA ASN A 408 -13.57 2.13 -16.75
C ASN A 408 -12.38 2.79 -17.43
N LYS A 409 -12.59 3.27 -18.65
CA LYS A 409 -11.64 4.16 -19.35
C LYS A 409 -11.49 5.54 -18.66
N ASP A 410 -12.24 5.79 -17.59
CA ASP A 410 -12.32 7.06 -16.85
C ASP A 410 -11.67 6.97 -15.46
N LEU A 411 -11.54 8.13 -14.80
CA LEU A 411 -11.24 8.22 -13.37
C LEU A 411 -12.31 7.55 -12.50
N SER A 412 -11.89 7.09 -11.32
CA SER A 412 -12.78 6.58 -10.30
C SER A 412 -13.93 7.54 -10.01
N ARG A 413 -15.13 6.99 -9.89
CA ARG A 413 -16.33 7.75 -9.45
C ARG A 413 -16.71 7.42 -8.01
N LEU A 414 -15.98 6.51 -7.37
CA LEU A 414 -16.04 6.23 -5.94
C LEU A 414 -14.62 6.26 -5.37
N PHE A 415 -14.13 7.47 -5.18
CA PHE A 415 -12.77 7.75 -4.72
C PHE A 415 -12.41 6.95 -3.46
N GLY A 416 -11.24 6.30 -3.46
CA GLY A 416 -10.68 5.56 -2.33
C GLY A 416 -11.14 4.11 -2.15
N CYS A 417 -12.36 3.74 -2.59
CA CYS A 417 -12.92 2.40 -2.33
C CYS A 417 -13.44 1.66 -3.56
N GLU A 418 -13.11 2.10 -4.78
CA GLU A 418 -13.66 1.52 -6.02
C GLU A 418 -13.40 0.03 -6.19
N GLU A 419 -12.16 -0.44 -5.97
CA GLU A 419 -11.83 -1.87 -6.12
C GLU A 419 -12.66 -2.74 -5.15
N PHE A 420 -12.81 -2.28 -3.91
CA PHE A 420 -13.58 -2.98 -2.90
C PHE A 420 -15.07 -2.94 -3.21
N ALA A 421 -15.60 -1.80 -3.63
CA ALA A 421 -17.00 -1.67 -4.03
C ALA A 421 -17.33 -2.53 -5.25
N CYS A 422 -16.40 -2.65 -6.20
CA CYS A 422 -16.50 -3.57 -7.34
C CYS A 422 -16.59 -5.01 -6.86
N PHE A 423 -15.68 -5.46 -5.99
CA PHE A 423 -15.71 -6.81 -5.42
C PHE A 423 -17.03 -7.11 -4.71
N VAL A 424 -17.47 -6.22 -3.80
CA VAL A 424 -18.72 -6.38 -3.05
C VAL A 424 -19.91 -6.44 -4.00
N THR A 425 -19.96 -5.54 -4.99
CA THR A 425 -21.06 -5.48 -5.96
C THR A 425 -21.09 -6.73 -6.83
N THR A 426 -19.96 -7.16 -7.38
CA THR A 426 -19.87 -8.39 -8.19
C THR A 426 -20.36 -9.61 -7.42
N LEU A 427 -19.99 -9.74 -6.14
CA LEU A 427 -20.45 -10.84 -5.30
C LEU A 427 -21.95 -10.73 -4.98
N ALA A 428 -22.44 -9.53 -4.65
CA ALA A 428 -23.86 -9.26 -4.37
C ALA A 428 -24.78 -9.49 -5.59
N MET A 429 -24.27 -9.22 -6.80
CA MET A 429 -25.00 -9.42 -8.07
C MET A 429 -24.88 -10.83 -8.63
N SER A 430 -23.93 -11.63 -8.15
CA SER A 430 -23.78 -13.01 -8.59
C SER A 430 -25.04 -13.83 -8.29
N LYS A 431 -25.41 -14.74 -9.21
CA LYS A 431 -26.60 -15.58 -9.05
C LYS A 431 -26.40 -16.48 -7.82
N PRO A 432 -27.45 -16.71 -7.01
CA PRO A 432 -27.40 -17.71 -5.97
C PRO A 432 -27.08 -19.06 -6.62
N ALA A 433 -26.13 -19.81 -6.05
CA ALA A 433 -25.82 -21.16 -6.47
C ALA A 433 -27.10 -21.99 -6.62
N TYR A 434 -27.39 -22.48 -7.82
CA TYR A 434 -28.41 -23.52 -7.99
C TYR A 434 -27.87 -24.77 -7.31
N HIS A 435 -28.65 -25.33 -6.37
CA HIS A 435 -28.34 -26.46 -5.47
C HIS A 435 -27.84 -26.08 -4.07
N GLY A 436 -28.79 -25.82 -3.17
CA GLY A 436 -28.77 -26.27 -1.76
C GLY A 436 -27.78 -25.64 -0.76
N ASP A 437 -26.63 -25.13 -1.19
CA ASP A 437 -25.57 -24.67 -0.28
C ASP A 437 -24.91 -23.37 -0.77
N THR A 438 -25.72 -22.32 -0.84
CA THR A 438 -25.26 -20.97 -1.18
C THR A 438 -24.28 -20.41 -0.14
N SER A 439 -24.31 -20.93 1.10
CA SER A 439 -23.44 -20.44 2.18
C SER A 439 -22.01 -20.92 2.03
N SER A 440 -21.78 -22.18 1.63
CA SER A 440 -20.42 -22.70 1.44
C SER A 440 -19.73 -22.15 0.19
N GLU A 441 -20.48 -21.82 -0.87
CA GLU A 441 -19.91 -21.20 -2.07
C GLU A 441 -19.53 -19.74 -1.84
N LEU A 442 -20.38 -18.96 -1.15
CA LEU A 442 -20.06 -17.57 -0.78
C LEU A 442 -18.82 -17.50 0.12
N SER A 443 -18.75 -18.39 1.12
CA SER A 443 -17.62 -18.50 2.04
C SER A 443 -16.28 -18.69 1.32
N ARG A 444 -16.24 -19.56 0.31
CA ARG A 444 -15.02 -19.85 -0.46
C ARG A 444 -14.52 -18.68 -1.32
N ARG A 445 -15.33 -17.64 -1.52
CA ARG A 445 -15.01 -16.48 -2.37
C ARG A 445 -14.55 -15.25 -1.59
N ILE A 446 -14.51 -15.32 -0.25
CA ILE A 446 -14.12 -14.20 0.60
C ILE A 446 -12.73 -14.47 1.16
N ASP A 447 -11.75 -13.77 0.60
CA ASP A 447 -10.35 -13.85 1.04
C ASP A 447 -10.10 -13.00 2.30
N PRO A 448 -9.10 -13.36 3.13
CA PRO A 448 -8.77 -12.64 4.36
C PRO A 448 -8.54 -11.14 4.16
N HIS A 449 -7.79 -10.70 3.13
CA HIS A 449 -7.53 -9.27 2.95
C HIS A 449 -8.81 -8.44 2.73
N ARG A 450 -9.88 -9.04 2.17
CA ARG A 450 -11.19 -8.37 1.99
C ARG A 450 -11.92 -8.20 3.32
N VAL A 451 -11.81 -9.19 4.22
CA VAL A 451 -12.33 -9.07 5.59
C VAL A 451 -11.54 -8.01 6.38
N PHE A 452 -10.21 -7.97 6.23
CA PHE A 452 -9.37 -6.94 6.87
C PHE A 452 -9.73 -5.54 6.39
N GLN A 453 -9.99 -5.39 5.09
CA GLN A 453 -10.40 -4.12 4.49
C GLN A 453 -11.74 -3.64 5.06
N LEU A 454 -12.76 -4.51 5.16
CA LEU A 454 -14.02 -4.12 5.80
C LEU A 454 -13.81 -3.80 7.29
N GLN A 455 -13.01 -4.59 8.00
CA GLN A 455 -12.73 -4.32 9.40
C GLN A 455 -12.08 -2.94 9.58
N SER A 456 -11.14 -2.57 8.71
CA SER A 456 -10.47 -1.26 8.74
C SER A 456 -11.48 -0.12 8.51
N ILE A 457 -12.44 -0.31 7.61
CA ILE A 457 -13.53 0.65 7.37
C ILE A 457 -14.40 0.80 8.61
N VAL A 458 -14.82 -0.31 9.22
CA VAL A 458 -15.71 -0.30 10.38
C VAL A 458 -15.00 0.22 11.63
N ASP A 459 -13.74 -0.14 11.84
CA ASP A 459 -12.90 0.34 12.94
C ASP A 459 -12.74 1.86 12.88
N SER A 460 -12.52 2.44 11.69
CA SER A 460 -12.42 3.89 11.54
C SER A 460 -13.66 4.61 12.09
N PHE A 461 -14.84 4.05 11.83
CA PHE A 461 -16.11 4.56 12.33
C PHE A 461 -16.25 4.34 13.83
N MET A 462 -16.02 3.12 14.32
CA MET A 462 -16.11 2.81 15.75
C MET A 462 -15.20 3.72 16.58
N VAL A 463 -13.95 3.90 16.17
CA VAL A 463 -12.95 4.71 16.88
C VAL A 463 -13.38 6.17 16.91
N SER A 464 -13.91 6.70 15.81
CA SER A 464 -14.48 8.06 15.76
C SER A 464 -15.67 8.26 16.70
N ARG A 465 -16.35 7.16 17.08
CA ARG A 465 -17.47 7.13 18.03
C ARG A 465 -17.06 6.73 19.44
N GLY A 466 -15.76 6.67 19.72
CA GLY A 466 -15.22 6.40 21.05
C GLY A 466 -15.06 4.94 21.38
N TRP A 467 -15.11 4.03 20.41
CA TRP A 467 -14.96 2.60 20.65
C TRP A 467 -13.78 2.00 19.87
N SER A 468 -12.88 1.35 20.57
CA SER A 468 -11.73 0.61 20.04
C SER A 468 -11.57 -0.72 20.78
N LEU A 469 -10.60 -1.52 20.40
CA LEU A 469 -10.26 -2.78 21.07
C LEU A 469 -8.84 -2.69 21.61
N GLY A 470 -8.64 -3.21 22.81
CA GLY A 470 -7.32 -3.40 23.40
C GLY A 470 -7.08 -4.85 23.83
N PRO A 471 -5.90 -5.13 24.39
CA PRO A 471 -5.56 -6.46 24.89
C PRO A 471 -6.52 -6.98 25.96
N GLU A 472 -7.16 -6.07 26.72
CA GLU A 472 -8.15 -6.39 27.76
C GLU A 472 -9.61 -6.34 27.27
N GLY A 473 -9.86 -6.10 25.98
CA GLY A 473 -11.20 -6.10 25.38
C GLY A 473 -11.69 -4.72 24.91
N HIS A 474 -12.99 -4.46 25.07
CA HIS A 474 -13.63 -3.23 24.60
C HIS A 474 -13.08 -1.99 25.33
N ILE A 475 -12.46 -1.08 24.58
CA ILE A 475 -12.04 0.24 25.08
C ILE A 475 -13.07 1.26 24.63
N VAL A 476 -13.79 1.86 25.58
CA VAL A 476 -14.77 2.91 25.31
C VAL A 476 -14.39 4.22 25.97
N SER A 477 -14.38 5.29 25.18
CA SER A 477 -14.00 6.65 25.57
C SER A 477 -15.12 7.64 25.28
N SER A 478 -15.09 8.80 25.92
CA SER A 478 -15.97 9.90 25.53
C SER A 478 -15.62 10.38 24.12
N ILE A 479 -16.64 10.65 23.29
CA ILE A 479 -16.46 11.35 22.02
C ILE A 479 -15.98 12.77 22.35
N VAL A 480 -14.72 13.07 22.02
CA VAL A 480 -14.12 14.39 22.26
C VAL A 480 -14.30 15.31 21.05
N SER A 481 -14.46 14.73 19.85
CA SER A 481 -14.49 15.47 18.61
C SER A 481 -15.79 15.26 17.82
N THR A 482 -16.25 16.34 17.20
CA THR A 482 -17.34 16.35 16.22
C THR A 482 -16.77 16.40 14.80
N VAL A 483 -15.69 15.65 14.54
CA VAL A 483 -14.99 15.68 13.25
C VAL A 483 -15.98 15.28 12.15
N GLN A 484 -16.21 16.20 11.21
CA GLN A 484 -16.98 15.94 10.00
C GLN A 484 -16.00 15.54 8.89
N PHE A 485 -15.77 14.24 8.72
CA PHE A 485 -14.77 13.73 7.77
C PHE A 485 -15.04 14.14 6.32
N SER A 486 -16.31 14.32 5.93
CA SER A 486 -16.69 14.82 4.60
C SER A 486 -16.32 16.30 4.37
N SER A 487 -16.05 17.07 5.43
CA SER A 487 -15.68 18.48 5.30
C SER A 487 -14.29 18.69 4.71
N ASP A 488 -13.34 17.79 4.97
CA ASP A 488 -11.98 17.85 4.40
C ASP A 488 -12.00 17.67 2.88
N LEU A 489 -12.88 16.79 2.38
CA LEU A 489 -13.12 16.62 0.94
C LEU A 489 -13.69 17.88 0.31
N GLY A 490 -14.69 18.50 0.96
CA GLY A 490 -15.24 19.78 0.53
C GLY A 490 -14.21 20.90 0.53
N ARG A 491 -13.31 20.92 1.52
CA ARG A 491 -12.19 21.88 1.60
C ARG A 491 -11.21 21.67 0.45
N LEU A 492 -10.81 20.43 0.16
CA LEU A 492 -9.96 20.11 -0.98
C LEU A 492 -10.59 20.55 -2.29
N LEU A 493 -11.86 20.18 -2.54
CA LEU A 493 -12.59 20.60 -3.73
C LEU A 493 -12.63 22.12 -3.85
N GLY A 494 -12.99 22.83 -2.78
CA GLY A 494 -13.05 24.29 -2.80
C GLY A 494 -11.71 24.97 -3.12
N ILE A 495 -10.61 24.46 -2.55
CA ILE A 495 -9.26 24.95 -2.86
C ILE A 495 -8.91 24.66 -4.31
N PHE A 496 -9.22 23.46 -4.78
CA PHE A 496 -8.87 22.99 -6.12
C PHE A 496 -9.67 23.71 -7.21
N THR A 497 -10.98 23.87 -7.06
CA THR A 497 -11.85 24.61 -7.99
C THR A 497 -11.39 26.06 -8.14
N ARG A 498 -11.07 26.74 -7.02
CA ARG A 498 -10.53 28.12 -7.07
C ARG A 498 -9.20 28.19 -7.80
N GLY A 499 -8.29 27.25 -7.52
CA GLY A 499 -7.00 27.18 -8.21
C GLY A 499 -7.14 26.90 -9.72
N ALA A 500 -8.07 26.02 -10.09
CA ALA A 500 -8.36 25.61 -11.46
C ALA A 500 -8.98 26.75 -12.28
N GLU A 501 -10.04 27.39 -11.77
CA GLU A 501 -10.68 28.54 -12.40
C GLU A 501 -9.67 29.65 -12.66
N TRP A 502 -8.81 29.92 -11.67
CA TRP A 502 -7.81 30.96 -11.81
C TRP A 502 -6.75 30.58 -12.82
N LEU A 503 -6.21 29.35 -12.77
CA LEU A 503 -5.22 28.88 -13.73
C LEU A 503 -5.78 28.96 -15.16
N SER A 504 -7.03 28.53 -15.36
CA SER A 504 -7.74 28.65 -16.63
C SER A 504 -7.80 30.10 -17.11
N ARG A 505 -8.18 31.05 -16.24
CA ARG A 505 -8.19 32.48 -16.59
C ARG A 505 -6.79 33.03 -16.87
N ALA A 506 -5.80 32.67 -16.05
CA ALA A 506 -4.43 33.15 -16.19
C ALA A 506 -3.82 32.67 -17.50
N LEU A 507 -4.00 31.41 -17.87
CA LEU A 507 -3.53 30.85 -19.15
C LEU A 507 -4.21 31.49 -20.38
N MET A 508 -5.38 32.12 -20.21
CA MET A 508 -6.07 32.88 -21.27
C MET A 508 -5.56 34.32 -21.43
N VAL A 509 -4.75 34.83 -20.51
CA VAL A 509 -4.19 36.18 -20.62
C VAL A 509 -2.97 36.14 -21.56
N PRO A 510 -2.92 36.98 -22.62
CA PRO A 510 -1.80 37.03 -23.57
C PRO A 510 -0.41 37.15 -22.95
N ALA A 511 -0.31 37.81 -21.78
CA ALA A 511 0.93 37.99 -21.02
C ALA A 511 1.44 36.70 -20.33
N PHE A 512 0.58 35.69 -20.16
CA PHE A 512 0.91 34.38 -19.58
C PHE A 512 0.82 33.25 -20.63
N SER A 513 0.23 33.51 -21.81
CA SER A 513 -0.15 32.51 -22.83
C SER A 513 0.92 32.27 -23.91
N SER A 514 2.20 32.16 -23.54
CA SER A 514 3.26 31.75 -24.47
C SER A 514 3.34 30.22 -24.65
N ALA A 515 2.47 29.45 -23.99
CA ALA A 515 2.46 28.00 -24.00
C ALA A 515 1.51 27.44 -25.08
N PRO A 516 1.88 26.33 -25.78
CA PRO A 516 0.96 25.57 -26.61
C PRO A 516 -0.26 25.13 -25.79
N SER A 517 -1.40 24.94 -26.47
CA SER A 517 -2.67 24.44 -25.93
C SER A 517 -2.45 23.44 -24.79
N CYS A 518 -2.58 23.91 -23.55
CA CYS A 518 -2.48 23.04 -22.41
C CYS A 518 -3.58 21.97 -22.51
N ASN A 519 -3.40 20.85 -21.80
CA ASN A 519 -4.40 19.79 -21.72
C ASN A 519 -5.64 20.20 -20.90
N GLN A 520 -6.15 21.41 -21.13
CA GLN A 520 -7.25 22.04 -20.43
C GLN A 520 -8.48 21.16 -20.44
N ASP A 521 -8.79 20.56 -21.59
CA ASP A 521 -9.92 19.64 -21.73
C ASP A 521 -9.80 18.40 -20.80
N ALA A 522 -8.58 17.85 -20.63
CA ALA A 522 -8.35 16.77 -19.67
C ALA A 522 -8.52 17.26 -18.23
N PHE A 523 -7.95 18.41 -17.89
CA PHE A 523 -8.08 18.99 -16.55
C PHE A 523 -9.55 19.31 -16.22
N ASP A 524 -10.27 19.98 -17.11
CA ASP A 524 -11.70 20.28 -17.01
C ASP A 524 -12.55 19.01 -16.84
N ARG A 525 -12.20 17.93 -17.55
CA ARG A 525 -12.85 16.62 -17.38
C ARG A 525 -12.57 16.01 -16.01
N ILE A 526 -11.33 16.06 -15.52
CA ILE A 526 -10.95 15.57 -14.19
C ILE A 526 -11.68 16.38 -13.11
N PHE A 527 -11.71 17.72 -13.25
CA PHE A 527 -12.41 18.63 -12.34
C PHE A 527 -13.90 18.28 -12.26
N ALA A 528 -14.56 18.11 -13.41
CA ALA A 528 -15.97 17.75 -13.45
C ALA A 528 -16.26 16.40 -12.76
N ILE A 529 -15.35 15.43 -12.85
CA ILE A 529 -15.49 14.14 -12.16
C ILE A 529 -15.32 14.32 -10.64
N MET A 530 -14.29 15.04 -10.20
CA MET A 530 -14.07 15.30 -8.77
C MET A 530 -15.24 16.06 -8.14
N GLU A 531 -15.70 17.14 -8.78
CA GLU A 531 -16.85 17.93 -8.31
C GLU A 531 -18.15 17.11 -8.25
N ALA A 532 -18.34 16.18 -9.20
CA ALA A 532 -19.55 15.38 -9.27
C ALA A 532 -19.62 14.26 -8.21
N TRP A 533 -18.48 13.70 -7.80
CA TRP A 533 -18.44 12.41 -7.10
C TRP A 533 -17.64 12.39 -5.80
N MET A 534 -16.67 13.29 -5.61
CA MET A 534 -15.85 13.29 -4.40
C MET A 534 -16.69 13.76 -3.20
N GLY A 535 -16.86 12.89 -2.21
CA GLY A 535 -17.63 13.25 -1.00
C GLY A 535 -19.14 13.40 -1.21
N ASN A 536 -19.66 13.00 -2.38
CA ASN A 536 -21.06 13.22 -2.75
C ASN A 536 -21.72 11.95 -3.29
N SER A 537 -22.77 11.48 -2.59
CA SER A 537 -23.64 10.39 -3.04
C SER A 537 -25.10 10.81 -3.25
N GLU A 538 -25.46 12.09 -3.05
CA GLU A 538 -26.86 12.52 -3.03
C GLU A 538 -27.58 12.26 -4.36
N ARG A 539 -26.89 12.50 -5.48
CA ARG A 539 -27.41 12.32 -6.85
C ARG A 539 -27.91 10.90 -7.12
N VAL A 540 -27.31 9.90 -6.45
CA VAL A 540 -27.72 8.50 -6.53
C VAL A 540 -29.13 8.33 -5.96
N PHE A 541 -29.37 8.88 -4.77
CA PHE A 541 -30.60 8.68 -4.02
C PHE A 541 -31.70 9.69 -4.36
N ASP A 542 -31.39 10.68 -5.22
CA ASP A 542 -32.38 11.54 -5.89
C ASP A 542 -33.03 10.84 -7.11
N SER A 543 -32.36 9.85 -7.69
CA SER A 543 -32.77 9.20 -8.94
C SER A 543 -33.01 7.68 -8.84
N ALA A 544 -32.43 7.02 -7.82
CA ALA A 544 -32.59 5.61 -7.49
C ALA A 544 -33.18 5.46 -6.06
N ALA A 545 -33.14 4.27 -5.44
CA ALA A 545 -33.77 4.00 -4.13
C ALA A 545 -33.38 5.02 -3.02
N ALA A 546 -34.10 5.07 -1.90
CA ALA A 546 -33.70 5.93 -0.77
C ALA A 546 -32.45 5.37 -0.07
N SER A 547 -31.54 6.26 0.35
CA SER A 547 -30.39 5.90 1.21
C SER A 547 -30.89 5.23 2.50
N GLN A 548 -30.14 4.23 2.96
CA GLN A 548 -30.42 3.56 4.24
C GLN A 548 -29.96 4.37 5.46
N PHE A 549 -29.17 5.44 5.26
CA PHE A 549 -28.77 6.41 6.29
C PHE A 549 -29.78 7.56 6.49
N ALA A 550 -31.03 7.39 6.02
CA ALA A 550 -32.06 8.42 6.11
C ALA A 550 -32.13 9.03 7.53
N PRO A 551 -32.17 10.37 7.67
CA PRO A 551 -32.46 11.33 6.61
C PRO A 551 -31.25 11.78 5.75
N SER A 552 -30.01 11.37 6.03
CA SER A 552 -28.87 11.78 5.20
C SER A 552 -28.82 10.99 3.90
N LYS A 553 -28.88 11.69 2.77
CA LYS A 553 -28.60 11.11 1.43
C LYS A 553 -27.11 11.01 1.14
N ASN A 554 -26.27 11.66 1.94
CA ASN A 554 -24.81 11.60 1.83
C ASN A 554 -24.19 10.69 2.90
N GLY A 555 -25.01 9.86 3.57
CA GLY A 555 -24.60 9.07 4.73
C GLY A 555 -23.43 8.12 4.48
N LEU A 556 -23.25 7.63 3.24
CA LEU A 556 -22.09 6.82 2.87
C LEU A 556 -20.77 7.54 3.16
N TRP A 557 -20.71 8.85 2.89
CA TRP A 557 -19.54 9.69 3.18
C TRP A 557 -19.59 10.23 4.61
N ASP A 558 -20.73 10.76 5.05
CA ASP A 558 -20.86 11.43 6.36
C ASP A 558 -20.53 10.49 7.54
N TYR A 559 -20.80 9.20 7.40
CA TYR A 559 -20.56 8.18 8.43
C TYR A 559 -19.38 7.26 8.14
N SER A 560 -18.54 7.55 7.14
CA SER A 560 -17.39 6.68 6.80
C SER A 560 -16.06 7.45 6.82
N PRO A 561 -15.38 7.48 7.98
CA PRO A 561 -14.08 8.14 8.11
C PRO A 561 -13.03 7.57 7.17
N PHE A 562 -12.97 6.24 7.05
CA PHE A 562 -12.08 5.55 6.10
C PHE A 562 -12.31 6.01 4.66
N LEU A 563 -13.56 5.96 4.18
CA LEU A 563 -13.89 6.34 2.81
C LEU A 563 -13.53 7.81 2.55
N CYS A 564 -13.80 8.71 3.50
CA CYS A 564 -13.42 10.11 3.39
C CYS A 564 -11.90 10.29 3.32
N GLY A 565 -11.15 9.63 4.20
CA GLY A 565 -9.68 9.70 4.20
C GLY A 565 -9.07 9.10 2.93
N ALA A 566 -9.58 7.96 2.46
CA ALA A 566 -9.10 7.32 1.24
C ALA A 566 -9.43 8.18 0.00
N GLY A 567 -10.64 8.73 -0.05
CA GLY A 567 -11.03 9.68 -1.09
C GLY A 567 -10.20 10.97 -1.07
N LEU A 568 -9.82 11.46 0.11
CA LEU A 568 -8.95 12.62 0.26
C LEU A 568 -7.53 12.31 -0.23
N ALA A 569 -6.98 11.14 0.14
CA ALA A 569 -5.67 10.68 -0.33
C ALA A 569 -5.62 10.58 -1.86
N GLU A 570 -6.63 9.97 -2.47
CA GLU A 570 -6.76 9.88 -3.93
C GLU A 570 -6.92 11.26 -4.58
N GLY A 571 -7.73 12.15 -4.00
CA GLY A 571 -7.87 13.52 -4.48
C GLY A 571 -6.56 14.29 -4.47
N LEU A 572 -5.81 14.22 -3.36
CA LEU A 572 -4.49 14.86 -3.24
C LEU A 572 -3.48 14.33 -4.25
N GLU A 573 -3.51 13.02 -4.51
CA GLU A 573 -2.69 12.38 -5.55
C GLU A 573 -3.02 12.93 -6.94
N LEU A 574 -4.30 13.10 -7.29
CA LEU A 574 -4.69 13.70 -8.57
C LEU A 574 -4.22 15.14 -8.72
N VAL A 575 -4.39 15.96 -7.67
CA VAL A 575 -3.89 17.34 -7.64
C VAL A 575 -2.38 17.36 -7.85
N TYR A 576 -1.65 16.45 -7.20
CA TYR A 576 -0.20 16.32 -7.35
C TYR A 576 0.19 15.99 -8.80
N ARG A 577 -0.41 14.95 -9.39
CA ARG A 577 -0.12 14.53 -10.78
C ARG A 577 -0.38 15.64 -11.78
N MET A 578 -1.52 16.30 -11.67
CA MET A 578 -1.89 17.44 -12.52
C MET A 578 -0.88 18.58 -12.39
N SER A 579 -0.43 18.86 -11.17
CA SER A 579 0.55 19.91 -10.93
C SER A 579 1.93 19.59 -11.48
N MET A 580 2.39 18.33 -11.36
CA MET A 580 3.67 17.90 -11.93
C MET A 580 3.66 17.95 -13.45
N LEU A 581 2.56 17.52 -14.09
CA LEU A 581 2.36 17.69 -15.53
C LEU A 581 2.40 19.16 -15.93
N LEU A 582 1.67 20.01 -15.21
CA LEU A 582 1.67 21.45 -15.47
C LEU A 582 3.07 22.06 -15.35
N TRP A 583 3.82 21.72 -14.30
CA TRP A 583 5.18 22.21 -14.07
C TRP A 583 6.19 21.73 -15.12
N ASP A 584 5.93 20.58 -15.76
CA ASP A 584 6.75 20.09 -16.86
C ASP A 584 6.57 20.97 -18.11
N GLU A 585 5.34 21.41 -18.37
CA GLU A 585 4.95 22.21 -19.54
C GLU A 585 5.24 23.72 -19.41
N ILE A 586 5.07 24.29 -18.21
CA ILE A 586 5.27 25.74 -18.00
C ILE A 586 6.64 26.06 -17.38
N PRO A 587 7.28 27.18 -17.76
CA PRO A 587 8.57 27.56 -17.18
C PRO A 587 8.46 28.21 -15.79
N HIS A 588 7.31 28.82 -15.45
CA HIS A 588 7.16 29.75 -14.31
C HIS A 588 7.74 29.25 -12.97
N PRO A 589 7.44 28.02 -12.48
CA PRO A 589 8.02 27.54 -11.23
C PRO A 589 9.55 27.41 -11.29
N THR A 590 10.09 27.01 -12.45
CA THR A 590 11.54 26.92 -12.66
C THR A 590 12.17 28.32 -12.61
N LEU A 591 11.57 29.30 -13.28
CA LEU A 591 12.08 30.68 -13.29
C LEU A 591 12.18 31.26 -11.87
N VAL A 592 11.10 31.13 -11.10
CA VAL A 592 11.02 31.69 -9.74
C VAL A 592 11.99 31.01 -8.78
N ILE A 593 12.19 29.69 -8.88
CA ILE A 593 13.19 28.98 -8.08
C ILE A 593 14.61 29.46 -8.39
N HIS A 594 14.95 29.65 -9.67
CA HIS A 594 16.28 30.17 -10.05
C HIS A 594 16.51 31.60 -9.55
N LEU A 595 15.50 32.47 -9.68
CA LEU A 595 15.56 33.84 -9.17
C LEU A 595 15.62 33.90 -7.63
N HIS A 596 14.85 33.04 -6.95
CA HIS A 596 14.88 32.90 -5.48
C HIS A 596 16.27 32.48 -5.00
N ASN A 597 16.88 31.46 -5.61
CA ASN A 597 18.25 31.06 -5.28
C ASN A 597 19.23 32.23 -5.46
N MET A 598 19.17 32.95 -6.59
CA MET A 598 20.05 34.11 -6.82
C MET A 598 19.83 35.23 -5.79
N CYS A 599 18.57 35.53 -5.42
CA CYS A 599 18.25 36.51 -4.37
C CYS A 599 18.89 36.14 -3.02
N VAL A 600 18.86 34.85 -2.65
CA VAL A 600 19.45 34.36 -1.40
C VAL A 600 20.97 34.44 -1.46
N LYS A 601 21.60 33.94 -2.52
CA LYS A 601 23.07 33.88 -2.64
C LYS A 601 23.72 35.26 -2.76
N LYS A 602 23.05 36.22 -3.41
CA LYS A 602 23.52 37.60 -3.54
C LYS A 602 23.13 38.49 -2.34
N GLY A 603 22.35 37.98 -1.38
CA GLY A 603 22.02 38.69 -0.14
C GLY A 603 20.84 39.67 -0.23
N TYR A 604 20.04 39.62 -1.30
CA TYR A 604 18.79 40.41 -1.42
C TYR A 604 17.68 39.86 -0.54
N LEU A 605 17.71 38.55 -0.23
CA LEU A 605 16.89 37.94 0.81
C LEU A 605 17.76 37.55 2.00
N LYS A 606 17.38 37.98 3.21
CA LYS A 606 18.13 37.66 4.45
C LYS A 606 18.11 36.17 4.79
N GLN A 607 17.02 35.49 4.44
CA GLN A 607 16.82 34.05 4.67
C GLN A 607 16.02 33.49 3.49
N PRO A 608 16.25 32.22 3.11
CA PRO A 608 15.43 31.56 2.11
C PRO A 608 13.97 31.47 2.56
N LEU A 609 13.04 31.46 1.61
CA LEU A 609 11.64 31.19 1.90
C LEU A 609 11.46 29.69 2.07
N ASP A 610 10.97 29.25 3.23
CA ASP A 610 10.88 27.82 3.61
C ASP A 610 10.21 26.96 2.53
N LEU A 611 9.10 27.44 1.94
CA LEU A 611 8.37 26.70 0.91
C LEU A 611 9.17 26.53 -0.39
N LEU A 612 9.79 27.61 -0.89
CA LEU A 612 10.59 27.54 -2.11
C LEU A 612 11.85 26.71 -1.90
N GLN A 613 12.47 26.80 -0.71
CA GLN A 613 13.60 25.96 -0.33
C GLN A 613 13.20 24.48 -0.25
N ALA A 614 12.04 24.17 0.32
CA ALA A 614 11.54 22.80 0.39
C ALA A 614 11.28 22.22 -1.01
N LEU A 615 10.72 23.02 -1.92
CA LEU A 615 10.54 22.62 -3.33
C LEU A 615 11.87 22.41 -4.04
N GLU A 616 12.82 23.33 -3.86
CA GLU A 616 14.16 23.26 -4.43
C GLU A 616 14.87 21.97 -3.98
N ASN A 617 14.79 21.64 -2.68
CA ASN A 617 15.36 20.42 -2.11
C ASN A 617 14.63 19.15 -2.59
N THR A 618 13.31 19.23 -2.76
CA THR A 618 12.49 18.07 -3.17
C THR A 618 12.71 17.72 -4.63
N PHE A 619 12.85 18.73 -5.50
CA PHE A 619 12.92 18.61 -6.95
C PHE A 619 14.24 19.16 -7.53
N THR A 620 15.35 19.06 -6.78
CA THR A 620 16.65 19.62 -7.19
C THR A 620 17.07 19.15 -8.58
N ALA A 621 16.87 17.86 -8.88
CA ALA A 621 17.20 17.28 -10.19
C ALA A 621 16.29 17.75 -11.34
N ALA A 622 15.09 18.25 -11.04
CA ALA A 622 14.19 18.84 -12.02
C ALA A 622 14.53 20.32 -12.27
N PHE A 623 14.99 21.04 -11.24
CA PHE A 623 15.35 22.45 -11.32
C PHE A 623 16.80 22.71 -11.75
N TYR A 624 17.74 21.78 -11.53
CA TYR A 624 19.16 21.96 -11.80
C TYR A 624 19.80 20.72 -12.44
N LYS A 625 20.77 20.93 -13.35
CA LYS A 625 21.55 19.85 -13.98
C LYS A 625 23.05 20.14 -13.84
N PRO A 626 23.82 19.30 -13.11
CA PRO A 626 23.52 17.94 -12.62
C PRO A 626 23.01 17.88 -11.16
N ALA A 627 21.79 18.37 -10.88
CA ALA A 627 21.19 18.41 -9.54
C ALA A 627 22.04 19.14 -8.47
N ILE A 628 22.83 20.13 -8.91
CA ILE A 628 23.65 20.98 -8.04
C ILE A 628 23.10 22.40 -8.10
N VAL A 629 22.68 22.93 -6.95
CA VAL A 629 22.22 24.31 -6.80
C VAL A 629 23.41 25.26 -7.02
N PRO A 630 23.34 26.23 -7.96
CA PRO A 630 24.42 27.16 -8.22
C PRO A 630 24.63 28.16 -7.07
N ASP A 631 25.89 28.35 -6.66
CA ASP A 631 26.29 29.44 -5.76
C ASP A 631 26.79 30.69 -6.53
N GLN A 632 27.16 30.51 -7.80
CA GLN A 632 27.64 31.52 -8.75
C GLN A 632 27.37 31.03 -10.19
N ASP A 633 27.58 31.87 -11.19
CA ASP A 633 27.33 31.55 -12.62
C ASP A 633 25.91 31.00 -12.86
N PHE A 634 24.90 31.65 -12.27
CA PHE A 634 23.51 31.17 -12.21
C PHE A 634 22.93 30.81 -13.58
N HIS A 635 23.36 31.50 -14.64
CA HIS A 635 22.91 31.27 -16.00
C HIS A 635 23.35 29.92 -16.61
N ARG A 636 24.47 29.34 -16.18
CA ARG A 636 25.16 28.26 -16.92
C ARG A 636 24.31 27.02 -17.21
N GLN A 637 23.37 26.70 -16.33
CA GLN A 637 22.50 25.52 -16.43
C GLN A 637 21.10 25.85 -17.00
N PHE A 638 20.74 27.13 -17.05
CA PHE A 638 19.38 27.61 -17.29
C PHE A 638 18.89 27.37 -18.73
N PRO A 639 19.66 27.68 -19.80
CA PRO A 639 19.21 27.44 -21.19
C PRO A 639 18.95 25.96 -21.52
N GLN A 640 19.77 25.06 -20.99
CA GLN A 640 19.64 23.61 -21.24
C GLN A 640 18.37 23.03 -20.60
N LEU A 641 17.95 23.56 -19.45
CA LEU A 641 16.74 23.12 -18.75
C LEU A 641 15.47 23.55 -19.50
N LEU A 642 15.46 24.75 -20.08
CA LEU A 642 14.32 25.28 -20.81
C LEU A 642 14.19 24.70 -22.21
N ALA A 643 15.32 24.42 -22.88
CA ALA A 643 15.32 23.70 -24.16
C ALA A 643 14.78 22.25 -24.04
N MET A 644 14.86 21.65 -22.85
CA MET A 644 14.27 20.33 -22.56
C MET A 644 12.79 20.40 -22.16
N GLY A 645 12.31 21.55 -21.66
CA GLY A 645 10.90 21.78 -21.30
C GLY A 645 10.04 22.31 -22.45
N ARG A 646 10.62 23.02 -23.43
CA ARG A 646 9.93 23.38 -24.68
C ARG A 646 9.87 22.16 -25.61
N ARG A 647 8.88 21.27 -25.43
CA ARG A 647 8.60 20.26 -26.47
C ARG A 647 8.16 20.96 -27.75
N GLU A 648 9.00 20.89 -28.79
CA GLU A 648 8.52 20.93 -30.19
C GLU A 648 7.75 19.65 -30.57
N SER A 649 7.62 18.67 -29.66
CA SER A 649 7.21 17.28 -29.99
C SER A 649 6.00 16.71 -29.24
N LEU A 650 5.15 17.50 -28.59
CA LEU A 650 3.77 17.08 -28.31
C LEU A 650 2.84 17.99 -29.09
N GLN A 651 2.35 17.49 -30.22
CA GLN A 651 0.98 17.83 -30.60
C GLN A 651 0.12 17.57 -29.35
N PRO A 652 -0.77 18.49 -28.94
CA PRO A 652 -1.72 18.20 -27.87
C PRO A 652 -2.34 16.84 -28.15
N ILE A 653 -2.22 15.90 -27.20
CA ILE A 653 -2.87 14.60 -27.35
C ILE A 653 -4.36 14.93 -27.41
N PRO A 654 -5.07 14.66 -28.51
CA PRO A 654 -6.49 14.95 -28.57
C PRO A 654 -7.18 14.14 -27.47
N VAL A 655 -7.68 14.83 -26.44
CA VAL A 655 -8.41 14.19 -25.35
C VAL A 655 -9.83 13.99 -25.86
N ASP A 656 -10.11 12.81 -26.41
CA ASP A 656 -11.46 12.40 -26.74
C ASP A 656 -12.15 11.75 -25.53
N GLN A 657 -13.44 11.42 -25.66
CA GLN A 657 -14.19 10.73 -24.61
C GLN A 657 -13.64 9.34 -24.25
N ASN A 658 -12.76 8.77 -25.07
CA ASN A 658 -12.13 7.45 -24.86
C ASN A 658 -10.75 7.53 -24.20
N THR A 659 -10.25 8.75 -23.92
CA THR A 659 -8.91 8.95 -23.37
C THR A 659 -8.85 8.48 -21.92
N ASN A 660 -7.92 7.57 -21.64
CA ASN A 660 -7.65 7.08 -20.29
C ASN A 660 -6.98 8.17 -19.46
N LEU A 661 -7.75 8.81 -18.57
CA LEU A 661 -7.31 9.94 -17.75
C LEU A 661 -6.20 9.56 -16.77
N LEU A 662 -6.19 8.33 -16.25
CA LEU A 662 -5.13 7.87 -15.34
C LEU A 662 -3.80 7.67 -16.07
N SER A 663 -3.84 7.09 -17.27
CA SER A 663 -2.66 6.97 -18.15
C SER A 663 -2.14 8.35 -18.55
N PHE A 664 -3.04 9.28 -18.87
CA PHE A 664 -2.72 10.67 -19.15
C PHE A 664 -2.00 11.35 -17.95
N LEU A 665 -2.42 11.06 -16.72
CA LEU A 665 -1.81 11.56 -15.48
C LEU A 665 -0.52 10.83 -15.06
N SER A 666 0.01 9.91 -15.88
CA SER A 666 1.27 9.22 -15.57
C SER A 666 2.46 10.18 -15.64
N LEU A 667 3.25 10.22 -14.55
CA LEU A 667 4.46 11.03 -14.46
C LEU A 667 5.63 10.46 -15.28
N GLU A 668 5.51 9.23 -15.79
CA GLU A 668 6.53 8.63 -16.66
C GLU A 668 6.71 9.43 -17.95
N HIS A 669 5.64 10.09 -18.40
CA HIS A 669 5.63 10.95 -19.58
C HIS A 669 6.33 12.29 -19.37
N ASN A 670 6.57 12.72 -18.12
CA ASN A 670 7.22 14.00 -17.85
C ASN A 670 8.68 13.98 -18.29
N THR A 671 9.28 15.15 -18.50
CA THR A 671 10.69 15.30 -18.87
C THR A 671 11.57 15.58 -17.64
N ARG A 672 11.06 16.39 -16.71
CA ARG A 672 11.77 16.89 -15.52
C ARG A 672 11.08 16.44 -14.23
N PHE A 673 9.77 16.64 -14.11
CA PHE A 673 9.04 16.40 -12.85
C PHE A 673 8.48 14.98 -12.77
N LYS A 674 9.36 13.98 -12.64
CA LYS A 674 9.02 12.55 -12.58
C LYS A 674 8.87 11.96 -11.17
N LYS A 675 9.16 12.75 -10.14
CA LYS A 675 9.22 12.25 -8.77
C LYS A 675 7.81 11.87 -8.30
N LEU A 676 7.64 10.65 -7.82
CA LEU A 676 6.41 10.22 -7.15
C LEU A 676 6.36 10.83 -5.74
N SER A 677 5.17 11.16 -5.25
CA SER A 677 4.99 11.40 -3.81
C SER A 677 5.24 10.10 -3.04
N ASN A 678 5.48 10.19 -1.73
CA ASN A 678 5.69 8.97 -0.94
C ASN A 678 4.42 8.10 -0.93
N SER A 679 3.24 8.72 -0.83
CA SER A 679 1.95 8.03 -0.93
C SER A 679 1.78 7.28 -2.27
N MET A 680 2.11 7.93 -3.40
CA MET A 680 2.07 7.30 -4.72
C MET A 680 3.08 6.17 -4.84
N TYR A 681 4.30 6.36 -4.32
CA TYR A 681 5.31 5.31 -4.34
C TYR A 681 4.79 4.04 -3.67
N HIS A 682 4.13 4.14 -2.51
CA HIS A 682 3.53 2.98 -1.85
C HIS A 682 2.29 2.43 -2.58
N ARG A 683 1.53 3.28 -3.26
CA ARG A 683 0.33 2.86 -4.01
C ARG A 683 0.68 2.12 -5.30
N GLU A 684 1.59 2.68 -6.09
CA GLU A 684 2.05 2.22 -7.41
C GLU A 684 3.16 1.18 -7.35
N SER A 685 4.01 1.20 -6.31
CA SER A 685 4.97 0.12 -6.15
C SER A 685 4.19 -1.18 -6.02
N LYS A 686 4.47 -2.11 -6.94
CA LYS A 686 4.08 -3.52 -6.83
C LYS A 686 4.85 -4.19 -5.68
N TYR A 687 4.99 -3.52 -4.53
CA TYR A 687 5.73 -3.94 -3.33
C TYR A 687 6.91 -4.90 -3.60
N ALA A 688 7.78 -4.50 -4.54
CA ALA A 688 9.13 -5.03 -4.62
C ALA A 688 9.94 -4.31 -3.52
N PRO A 689 10.61 -5.01 -2.60
CA PRO A 689 11.47 -4.35 -1.64
C PRO A 689 12.66 -3.71 -2.37
N GLU A 690 12.76 -2.39 -2.19
CA GLU A 690 13.90 -1.47 -2.32
C GLU A 690 14.80 -1.42 -3.58
N PRO A 691 15.15 -0.20 -4.05
CA PRO A 691 16.42 0.03 -4.72
C PRO A 691 17.58 0.00 -3.72
N LYS A 692 18.70 -0.63 -4.11
CA LYS A 692 19.97 -0.71 -3.38
C LYS A 692 20.32 0.60 -2.68
N THR A 693 20.24 0.64 -1.35
CA THR A 693 20.77 1.76 -0.56
C THR A 693 22.29 1.75 -0.58
N THR A 694 22.87 2.91 -0.85
CA THR A 694 24.29 3.17 -0.67
C THR A 694 24.56 3.23 0.84
N LYS A 695 25.58 2.47 1.26
CA LYS A 695 26.04 2.32 2.64
C LYS A 695 26.07 3.65 3.40
N THR A 696 25.28 3.78 4.46
CA THR A 696 25.64 4.65 5.59
C THR A 696 25.61 3.80 6.86
N ASN A 697 26.79 3.66 7.45
CA ASN A 697 27.01 2.92 8.68
C ASN A 697 26.41 3.71 9.85
N ASN A 698 25.36 3.21 10.47
CA ASN A 698 25.07 3.43 11.89
C ASN A 698 24.25 2.23 12.40
N SER A 699 24.94 1.34 13.10
CA SER A 699 24.34 0.27 13.88
C SER A 699 23.61 0.88 15.08
N ASP A 700 22.27 0.74 15.13
CA ASP A 700 21.44 0.56 16.34
C ASP A 700 19.96 0.96 16.18
N GLN A 701 19.45 1.17 14.96
CA GLN A 701 17.99 1.29 14.73
C GLN A 701 17.56 0.59 13.45
N ASP A 702 17.42 -0.74 13.51
CA ASP A 702 16.79 -1.53 12.45
C ASP A 702 15.26 -1.39 12.52
N GLN A 703 14.77 -0.21 12.15
CA GLN A 703 13.42 -0.08 11.61
C GLN A 703 13.51 -0.24 10.08
N PRO A 704 12.60 -0.98 9.44
CA PRO A 704 12.53 -1.02 7.97
C PRO A 704 12.52 0.41 7.42
N LEU A 705 13.25 0.68 6.33
CA LEU A 705 13.31 2.01 5.70
C LEU A 705 11.91 2.57 5.42
N THR A 706 10.96 1.70 5.09
CA THR A 706 9.52 1.99 5.01
C THR A 706 8.98 2.66 6.28
N LEU A 707 9.27 2.12 7.46
CA LEU A 707 8.86 2.69 8.76
C LEU A 707 9.64 3.96 9.13
N GLN A 708 10.94 4.05 8.80
CA GLN A 708 11.70 5.28 9.02
C GLN A 708 11.22 6.42 8.12
N ILE A 709 10.84 6.14 6.87
CA ILE A 709 10.25 7.12 5.94
C ILE A 709 8.84 7.50 6.39
N LEU A 710 8.03 6.54 6.83
CA LEU A 710 6.69 6.76 7.38
C LEU A 710 6.71 7.56 8.71
N GLN A 711 7.76 7.42 9.52
CA GLN A 711 7.97 8.21 10.74
C GLN A 711 8.74 9.52 10.50
N SER A 712 9.37 9.70 9.34
CA SER A 712 10.23 10.86 9.07
C SER A 712 9.48 12.18 8.92
N GLY A 713 8.13 12.18 8.90
CA GLY A 713 7.33 13.39 8.93
C GLY A 713 7.55 14.35 7.75
N VAL A 714 8.28 13.94 6.70
CA VAL A 714 8.67 14.86 5.60
C VAL A 714 7.47 15.30 4.74
N GLU A 715 6.30 14.68 4.89
CA GLU A 715 5.03 15.15 4.32
C GLU A 715 4.02 15.68 5.36
N GLU A 716 4.34 15.73 6.67
CA GLU A 716 3.47 16.40 7.65
C GLU A 716 3.25 17.88 7.29
N ASP A 717 4.17 18.47 6.53
CA ASP A 717 4.11 19.86 6.09
C ASP A 717 3.17 20.15 4.90
N PHE A 718 2.72 19.11 4.17
CA PHE A 718 1.80 19.24 3.03
C PHE A 718 0.41 18.63 3.30
N ILE A 719 0.26 17.89 4.40
CA ILE A 719 -0.96 17.14 4.76
C ILE A 719 -1.57 17.68 6.07
N ASP A 720 -1.26 18.91 6.48
CA ASP A 720 -2.04 19.62 7.50
C ASP A 720 -3.22 20.34 6.81
N PRO A 721 -4.50 20.05 7.12
CA PRO A 721 -5.66 20.74 6.54
C PRO A 721 -5.54 22.27 6.63
N ASP A 722 -5.01 22.79 7.74
CA ASP A 722 -4.81 24.23 7.96
C ASP A 722 -3.65 24.82 7.16
N ARG A 723 -2.73 23.99 6.66
CA ARG A 723 -1.67 24.37 5.72
C ARG A 723 -1.99 24.02 4.26
N LEU A 724 -2.95 23.14 4.01
CA LEU A 724 -3.39 22.68 2.68
C LEU A 724 -3.99 23.80 1.82
N SER A 725 -4.58 24.82 2.42
CA SER A 725 -5.01 26.02 1.66
C SER A 725 -3.85 26.85 1.13
N ASN A 726 -2.64 26.66 1.67
CA ASN A 726 -1.50 27.55 1.43
C ASN A 726 -0.32 26.86 0.71
N ARG A 727 -0.36 25.54 0.50
CA ARG A 727 0.80 24.77 0.01
C ARG A 727 0.49 23.74 -1.07
N ASN A 728 -0.70 23.71 -1.67
CA ASN A 728 -0.90 22.84 -2.82
C ASN A 728 -0.11 23.37 -4.03
N TYR A 729 0.37 22.45 -4.87
CA TYR A 729 1.25 22.77 -6.01
C TYR A 729 0.59 23.68 -7.07
N LEU A 730 -0.73 23.67 -7.18
CA LEU A 730 -1.48 24.54 -8.09
C LEU A 730 -1.47 26.01 -7.60
N SER A 731 -1.69 26.23 -6.31
CA SER A 731 -1.59 27.54 -5.66
C SER A 731 -0.16 28.08 -5.69
N ILE A 732 0.84 27.21 -5.57
CA ILE A 732 2.26 27.58 -5.73
C ILE A 732 2.53 28.04 -7.17
N THR A 733 1.99 27.34 -8.16
CA THR A 733 2.09 27.73 -9.58
C THR A 733 1.59 29.15 -9.81
N LEU A 734 0.42 29.45 -9.26
CA LEU A 734 -0.20 30.77 -9.26
C LEU A 734 0.73 31.81 -8.62
N ALA A 735 1.24 31.54 -7.41
CA ALA A 735 2.14 32.46 -6.73
C ALA A 735 3.39 32.76 -7.57
N CYS A 736 3.95 31.76 -8.26
CA CYS A 736 5.08 31.96 -9.17
C CYS A 736 4.73 32.84 -10.37
N MET A 737 3.55 32.67 -10.98
CA MET A 737 3.08 33.52 -12.08
C MET A 737 2.91 34.98 -11.62
N MET A 738 2.41 35.20 -10.40
CA MET A 738 2.24 36.55 -9.84
C MET A 738 3.56 37.25 -9.56
N VAL A 739 4.55 36.54 -9.00
CA VAL A 739 5.89 37.10 -8.75
C VAL A 739 6.52 37.60 -10.04
N LEU A 740 6.37 36.82 -11.13
CA LEU A 740 6.83 37.23 -12.44
C LEU A 740 6.03 38.43 -12.94
N HIS A 741 4.69 38.43 -12.84
CA HIS A 741 3.86 39.59 -13.19
C HIS A 741 4.32 40.90 -12.52
N ASP A 742 4.54 40.88 -11.20
CA ASP A 742 5.00 42.05 -10.44
C ASP A 742 6.37 42.56 -10.93
N LEU A 743 7.28 41.65 -11.31
CA LEU A 743 8.56 42.00 -11.92
C LEU A 743 8.36 42.72 -13.27
N ASN A 744 7.38 42.30 -14.07
CA ASN A 744 7.09 42.94 -15.36
C ASN A 744 6.43 44.31 -15.21
N ASP A 745 5.53 44.47 -14.23
CA ASP A 745 4.96 45.76 -13.88
C ASP A 745 6.04 46.74 -13.40
N TYR A 746 7.02 46.26 -12.62
CA TYR A 746 8.18 47.06 -12.24
C TYR A 746 8.97 47.53 -13.47
N LEU A 747 9.24 46.64 -14.43
CA LEU A 747 9.95 46.98 -15.67
C LEU A 747 9.18 47.96 -16.57
N GLY A 748 7.85 47.84 -16.63
CA GLY A 748 6.98 48.78 -17.36
C GLY A 748 7.06 50.21 -16.82
N ASN A 749 7.29 50.34 -15.50
CA ASN A 749 7.36 51.62 -14.78
C ASN A 749 8.78 52.17 -14.59
N ALA A 750 9.82 51.44 -15.02
CA ALA A 750 11.22 51.86 -14.89
C ALA A 750 11.58 53.06 -15.80
N GLU A 751 12.61 53.84 -15.43
CA GLU A 751 13.06 55.04 -16.14
C GLU A 751 13.47 54.77 -17.61
N ASN A 752 13.57 55.82 -18.44
CA ASN A 752 13.98 55.75 -19.85
C ASN A 752 15.46 55.32 -19.97
N GLY A 753 15.75 54.03 -19.84
CA GLY A 753 17.13 53.50 -19.94
C GLY A 753 17.27 51.99 -19.70
N ASN A 754 16.26 51.31 -19.15
CA ASN A 754 16.33 49.85 -18.96
C ASN A 754 16.19 49.11 -20.31
N PRO A 755 17.18 48.26 -20.71
CA PRO A 755 17.20 47.59 -22.02
C PRO A 755 16.05 46.58 -22.24
N MET A 756 15.38 46.15 -21.17
CA MET A 756 14.22 45.25 -21.19
C MET A 756 12.86 45.97 -21.22
N ARG A 757 12.83 47.30 -21.12
CA ARG A 757 11.58 48.08 -21.19
C ARG A 757 10.94 47.93 -22.57
N GLY A 758 9.74 47.38 -22.63
CA GLY A 758 9.01 47.08 -23.87
C GLY A 758 9.30 45.71 -24.49
N ARG A 759 10.26 44.94 -23.97
CA ARG A 759 10.50 43.51 -24.27
C ARG A 759 9.86 42.58 -23.23
N THR A 760 8.76 43.05 -22.65
CA THR A 760 8.06 42.55 -21.46
C THR A 760 7.17 41.31 -21.70
N HIS A 761 7.42 40.53 -22.75
CA HIS A 761 6.52 39.46 -23.19
C HIS A 761 7.11 38.04 -23.12
N ASP A 762 8.42 37.89 -22.87
CA ASP A 762 9.04 36.58 -22.67
C ASP A 762 9.74 36.50 -21.29
N TRP A 763 9.08 35.83 -20.35
CA TRP A 763 9.58 35.57 -18.99
C TRP A 763 10.90 34.81 -18.97
N VAL A 764 11.12 33.95 -19.97
CA VAL A 764 12.33 33.17 -20.09
C VAL A 764 13.50 34.08 -20.43
N GLU A 765 13.35 34.92 -21.46
CA GLU A 765 14.39 35.87 -21.88
C GLU A 765 14.73 36.87 -20.76
N LEU A 766 13.71 37.37 -20.05
CA LEU A 766 13.91 38.26 -18.92
C LEU A 766 14.68 37.58 -17.78
N THR A 767 14.31 36.35 -17.42
CA THR A 767 15.00 35.61 -16.37
C THR A 767 16.42 35.28 -16.79
N GLU A 768 16.61 34.87 -18.06
CA GLU A 768 17.91 34.60 -18.66
C GLU A 768 18.85 35.79 -18.50
N TRP A 769 18.36 36.97 -18.87
CA TRP A 769 19.08 38.24 -18.78
C TRP A 769 19.48 38.61 -17.36
N ILE A 770 18.58 38.41 -16.38
CA ILE A 770 18.89 38.64 -14.96
C ILE A 770 19.99 37.67 -14.49
N LEU A 771 19.89 36.39 -14.85
CA LEU A 771 20.85 35.36 -14.44
C LEU A 771 22.23 35.54 -15.09
N GLN A 772 22.32 36.22 -16.24
CA GLN A 772 23.58 36.59 -16.90
C GLN A 772 24.27 37.81 -16.25
N GLU A 773 23.61 38.47 -15.28
CA GLU A 773 24.12 39.66 -14.62
C GLU A 773 24.40 40.82 -15.59
N GLU A 774 23.53 40.99 -16.61
CA GLU A 774 23.63 42.08 -17.61
C GLU A 774 23.27 43.47 -17.05
N GLU A 775 23.80 44.54 -17.64
CA GLU A 775 23.71 45.92 -17.11
C GLU A 775 22.28 46.35 -16.70
N GLY A 776 22.07 46.62 -15.42
CA GLY A 776 20.78 47.03 -14.85
C GLY A 776 19.97 45.91 -14.17
N TRP A 777 20.52 44.70 -14.03
CA TRP A 777 19.86 43.54 -13.40
C TRP A 777 19.56 43.72 -11.89
N GLU A 778 20.37 44.50 -11.16
CA GLU A 778 20.28 44.63 -9.69
C GLU A 778 18.90 45.12 -9.23
N GLY A 779 18.35 46.14 -9.90
CA GLY A 779 17.02 46.67 -9.57
C GLY A 779 15.87 45.70 -9.86
N CYS A 780 16.06 44.79 -10.82
CA CYS A 780 15.11 43.70 -11.07
C CYS A 780 15.16 42.67 -9.95
N LEU A 781 16.35 42.32 -9.44
CA LEU A 781 16.47 41.37 -8.34
C LEU A 781 15.91 41.93 -7.02
N GLU A 782 16.03 43.24 -6.78
CA GLU A 782 15.33 43.93 -5.68
C GLU A 782 13.79 43.90 -5.84
N ALA A 783 13.28 44.03 -7.05
CA ALA A 783 11.85 43.90 -7.33
C ALA A 783 11.36 42.46 -7.08
N VAL A 784 12.12 41.45 -7.52
CA VAL A 784 11.83 40.04 -7.25
C VAL A 784 11.86 39.74 -5.75
N ALA A 785 12.90 40.18 -5.04
CA ALA A 785 13.01 39.97 -3.60
C ALA A 785 11.81 40.59 -2.85
N ARG A 786 11.40 41.81 -3.22
CA ARG A 786 10.18 42.44 -2.68
C ARG A 786 8.92 41.66 -3.02
N ALA A 787 8.75 41.20 -4.26
CA ALA A 787 7.61 40.39 -4.67
C ALA A 787 7.56 39.06 -3.90
N LEU A 788 8.71 38.41 -3.67
CA LEU A 788 8.86 37.20 -2.88
C LEU A 788 8.57 37.43 -1.38
N GLU A 789 9.00 38.55 -0.82
CA GLU A 789 8.69 38.90 0.58
C GLU A 789 7.20 39.22 0.75
N ASN A 790 6.59 39.91 -0.22
CA ASN A 790 5.15 40.18 -0.25
C ASN A 790 4.35 38.89 -0.53
N SER A 791 4.92 37.90 -1.22
CA SER A 791 4.21 36.66 -1.56
C SER A 791 3.94 35.76 -0.35
N LYS A 792 4.71 35.92 0.74
CA LYS A 792 4.38 35.37 2.07
C LYS A 792 3.00 35.81 2.57
N GLN A 793 2.55 37.01 2.23
CA GLN A 793 1.19 37.50 2.51
C GLN A 793 0.19 37.10 1.42
N LEU A 794 0.59 36.96 0.15
CA LEU A 794 -0.31 36.67 -0.97
C LEU A 794 -1.06 35.34 -0.88
N VAL A 795 -0.48 34.32 -0.25
CA VAL A 795 -1.16 33.02 -0.05
C VAL A 795 -2.16 33.06 1.12
N VAL A 796 -1.96 33.96 2.09
CA VAL A 796 -2.76 34.03 3.34
C VAL A 796 -3.82 35.14 3.32
N GLU A 797 -3.53 36.33 2.75
CA GLU A 797 -4.38 37.52 2.90
C GLU A 797 -5.40 37.75 1.76
N LYS A 798 -5.20 37.18 0.56
CA LYS A 798 -6.12 37.39 -0.57
C LYS A 798 -7.21 36.34 -0.75
N GLN A 799 -7.21 35.26 0.02
CA GLN A 799 -8.35 34.31 0.05
C GLN A 799 -9.65 34.91 0.62
N SER A 800 -9.56 36.03 1.34
CA SER A 800 -10.72 36.77 1.88
C SER A 800 -11.10 38.00 1.06
N TYR A 801 -10.37 38.32 -0.01
CA TYR A 801 -10.60 39.52 -0.82
C TYR A 801 -11.01 39.25 -2.28
N TRP A 802 -11.09 37.98 -2.73
CA TRP A 802 -11.42 37.65 -4.13
C TRP A 802 -12.28 36.39 -4.25
#